data_AF-A0A832M5L0-F1
#
_entry.id   AF-A0A832M5L0-F1
#
_cell.length_a   1.000
_cell.length_b   1.000
_cell.length_c   1.000
_cell.angle_alpha   90.00
_cell.angle_beta   90.00
_cell.angle_gamma   90.00
#
_symmetry.space_group_name_H-M   'P 1'
#
loop_
_entity.id
_entity.type
_entity.pdbx_description
1 polymer ?
#
loop_
_entity_poly.entity_id
_entity_poly.type
_entity_poly.pdbx_seq_one_letter_code
_entity_poly.pdbx_strand_id
1 'polypeptide(L)'
;MRALPQLLALLCLATLPLSLSAQPAYPWQKAYSEVLPQGGLKWTPEPFAFEAGSTVRYIDFEKGSDDASGESKDAAWKHHPWDTAATGKSKAFGAATPATYVFKRGSTYRGRLVVPENAAATPDNPVRLTSDPSWGTGEAVLSGAERITGWTQGAHPGMPDSSKVWKAEIDFLPRTLWLIESNCTPRRLKLARHPNWNESDPNDLMSEWPVWENPEWWKEGKMVAKVEGKNRHKGVDRKNFTRAAADYQDATVWTEWGIVMGSPYPARVEAFDEKEKYAAFRGPWTWDMLEKIITGNRYHLENKAWMLDEPGEFWVERKGKTSAGTLYVRLPGDASPASADIEAGRRLNMIEATILPPTVISGLTFRYNNVHWDYFIPSWAHPDLKNGAIRWTGRGSSLTIRNCVFEHVTMALRASPRSAADSFGTVAFNDNQVRDTDHGAVTLDSNFGKAEDAALLASNPLAGRTEHVDVLRNKFERIGMRIISGEHGHCVDVRYPVTSHLAGNHLHRIAGWGLAVFGGKPSSGAPNIRGMDVPFSRHLIHHNRVEDVLLKSNDWGGIETWQGGPFYVFNNVVINALGFKNWTFKPGDTKSAGSFGHAYYLDGSFKNYLFNNIAAGRNNTIGTKGVNITGLQNIFSFENWFFHNTFFKFAEVTRQQEPSSGRSRYLANVFDDATRYVFRHTNPKDDAPDPNASHYTQGGTFDYPSLAYAGNVFHKITGRLGGFEETGFIYDTLEAFSTALGKVRAQAASTGTLATSPPLRDPAQGDFRPAAGSAASGQGFQVFVPWGLSGVVGEWDFVRNAADPARVLDGHWSMTPAYAERNDYGKTRRYPLTGTGITAENYIAGPLNSWNPASAASLDGKTQHFSLAHSALVIPEAAPPAAAAPTTHDVEWARIEAPATMTPGAPATFTVTLKQALPEGEKLFVDVHWLAKDKFGGVNAPALRPTPVSDNPLAFRYTFTPKPMKGLARLQIVAYTSAKSWNEKTRLGRAAIDATAPANTNTTADLRTVDIGTGNLLIEAYIQTTATEGTLVRKMDQAGYVLDLDAGRPRFTVKDATGATLTHTGESRANTGKWVHLLAELDRGGGIRIYQDGKTAGSSTGPVPTGSLANSADFLVGGGPGATPLAARLVARGTLADARTTIGELHAWQFDGPQFRDFAGNDRRKQNAAGALTTP
;
A
#
# COMPACT_ATOMS: atom_id res chain seq x y z
N MET A 1 62.34 -45.03 -1.43
CA MET A 1 63.26 -44.32 -2.37
C MET A 1 63.64 -45.33 -3.46
N ARG A 2 63.59 -45.07 -4.77
CA ARG A 2 64.24 -43.97 -5.48
C ARG A 2 63.54 -43.65 -6.83
N ALA A 3 63.53 -42.35 -7.11
CA ALA A 3 63.25 -41.51 -8.29
C ALA A 3 62.97 -42.07 -9.73
N LEU A 4 61.92 -41.48 -10.35
CA LEU A 4 61.70 -40.83 -11.70
C LEU A 4 62.53 -41.22 -12.96
N PRO A 5 62.11 -40.89 -14.23
CA PRO A 5 60.83 -40.32 -14.74
C PRO A 5 60.25 -40.89 -16.09
N GLN A 6 58.99 -40.48 -16.37
CA GLN A 6 58.26 -40.25 -17.66
C GLN A 6 57.87 -41.37 -18.67
N LEU A 7 56.56 -41.30 -19.02
CA LEU A 7 55.79 -41.72 -20.19
C LEU A 7 55.51 -43.22 -20.45
N LEU A 8 54.26 -43.65 -20.22
CA LEU A 8 53.42 -44.30 -21.25
C LEU A 8 51.93 -44.25 -20.89
N ALA A 9 51.10 -44.30 -21.93
CA ALA A 9 49.67 -44.03 -21.99
C ALA A 9 48.76 -45.05 -21.27
N LEU A 10 47.64 -44.58 -20.71
CA LEU A 10 46.44 -45.40 -20.49
C LEU A 10 45.15 -44.57 -20.56
N LEU A 11 44.13 -45.17 -21.18
CA LEU A 11 42.77 -44.68 -21.42
C LEU A 11 42.11 -43.97 -20.22
N CYS A 12 41.56 -42.77 -20.45
CA CYS A 12 40.46 -42.23 -19.65
C CYS A 12 39.26 -41.98 -20.57
N LEU A 13 38.20 -42.79 -20.41
CA LEU A 13 36.86 -42.44 -20.87
C LEU A 13 36.44 -41.14 -20.16
N ALA A 14 36.30 -40.06 -20.92
CA ALA A 14 35.61 -38.86 -20.47
C ALA A 14 34.10 -39.12 -20.54
N THR A 15 33.50 -39.55 -19.44
CA THR A 15 32.07 -39.33 -19.21
C THR A 15 31.87 -37.84 -18.93
N LEU A 16 31.52 -37.07 -19.96
CA LEU A 16 30.94 -35.74 -19.79
C LEU A 16 29.70 -35.88 -18.90
N PRO A 17 29.63 -35.27 -17.70
CA PRO A 17 28.35 -35.14 -17.04
C PRO A 17 27.51 -34.24 -17.94
N LEU A 18 26.43 -34.80 -18.49
CA LEU A 18 25.30 -33.98 -18.93
C LEU A 18 24.94 -33.10 -17.75
N SER A 19 25.31 -31.83 -17.82
CA SER A 19 24.81 -30.80 -16.93
C SER A 19 23.31 -30.73 -17.15
N LEU A 20 22.56 -31.50 -16.34
CA LEU A 20 21.15 -31.22 -16.10
C LEU A 20 21.10 -29.77 -15.62
N SER A 21 20.59 -28.89 -16.48
CA SER A 21 20.19 -27.54 -16.10
C SER A 21 19.22 -27.68 -14.92
N ALA A 22 19.69 -27.46 -13.70
CA ALA A 22 18.83 -27.33 -12.54
C ALA A 22 17.83 -26.21 -12.84
N GLN A 23 16.53 -26.46 -12.64
CA GLN A 23 15.54 -25.40 -12.80
C GLN A 23 15.94 -24.19 -11.95
N PRO A 24 15.90 -22.96 -12.49
CA PRO A 24 16.21 -21.77 -11.72
C PRO A 24 15.26 -21.68 -10.53
N ALA A 25 15.80 -21.43 -9.34
CA ALA A 25 15.02 -21.29 -8.12
C ALA A 25 14.01 -20.13 -8.24
N TYR A 26 12.76 -20.36 -7.80
CA TYR A 26 11.69 -19.35 -7.80
C TYR A 26 12.07 -18.15 -6.90
N PRO A 27 11.50 -16.96 -7.12
CA PRO A 27 11.88 -15.76 -6.37
C PRO A 27 11.83 -15.95 -4.86
N TRP A 28 10.82 -16.63 -4.32
CA TRP A 28 10.63 -16.89 -2.89
C TRP A 28 11.51 -18.01 -2.31
N GLN A 29 12.24 -18.77 -3.14
CA GLN A 29 13.20 -19.78 -2.67
C GLN A 29 14.58 -19.19 -2.35
N LYS A 30 14.85 -17.97 -2.81
CA LYS A 30 16.11 -17.27 -2.56
C LYS A 30 16.00 -16.42 -1.30
N ALA A 31 17.04 -16.42 -0.48
CA ALA A 31 17.21 -15.42 0.57
C ALA A 31 17.73 -14.12 -0.05
N TYR A 32 17.08 -12.99 0.22
CA TYR A 32 17.51 -11.65 -0.22
C TYR A 32 18.22 -10.89 0.90
N SER A 33 18.46 -11.55 2.03
CA SER A 33 19.34 -11.07 3.08
C SER A 33 20.01 -12.28 3.72
N GLU A 34 21.20 -12.08 4.26
CA GLU A 34 21.84 -13.11 5.08
C GLU A 34 21.00 -13.26 6.36
N VAL A 35 20.44 -14.45 6.56
CA VAL A 35 19.70 -14.77 7.77
C VAL A 35 20.69 -15.10 8.87
N LEU A 36 20.65 -14.32 9.95
CA LEU A 36 21.51 -14.53 11.10
C LEU A 36 20.89 -15.64 11.99
N PRO A 37 21.71 -16.55 12.56
CA PRO A 37 21.21 -17.68 13.36
C PRO A 37 20.25 -17.30 14.48
N GLN A 38 20.39 -16.10 15.04
CA GLN A 38 19.60 -15.59 16.15
C GLN A 38 18.24 -14.96 15.76
N GLY A 39 17.88 -14.88 14.47
CA GLY A 39 16.62 -14.25 14.02
C GLY A 39 16.73 -12.81 13.59
N GLY A 40 17.91 -12.43 13.09
CA GLY A 40 18.16 -11.14 12.46
C GLY A 40 18.44 -11.28 10.96
N LEU A 41 18.59 -10.15 10.30
CA LEU A 41 18.97 -10.08 8.89
C LEU A 41 20.17 -9.17 8.75
N LYS A 42 21.07 -9.52 7.82
CA LYS A 42 22.19 -8.68 7.41
C LYS A 42 22.08 -8.35 5.92
N TRP A 43 22.31 -7.07 5.61
CA TRP A 43 22.20 -6.54 4.26
C TRP A 43 23.28 -7.16 3.36
N THR A 44 22.87 -7.69 2.21
CA THR A 44 23.74 -8.41 1.26
C THR A 44 23.36 -8.03 -0.17
N PRO A 45 23.73 -6.82 -0.62
CA PRO A 45 23.46 -6.39 -1.99
C PRO A 45 24.29 -7.21 -2.99
N GLU A 46 23.79 -7.35 -4.21
CA GLU A 46 24.60 -7.84 -5.33
C GLU A 46 25.69 -6.80 -5.66
N PRO A 47 26.94 -7.23 -5.94
CA PRO A 47 28.01 -6.30 -6.25
C PRO A 47 27.79 -5.61 -7.59
N PHE A 48 28.22 -4.35 -7.68
CA PHE A 48 28.18 -3.60 -8.94
C PHE A 48 29.09 -4.25 -10.01
N ALA A 49 28.53 -4.46 -11.20
CA ALA A 49 29.26 -4.86 -12.40
C ALA A 49 28.97 -3.88 -13.53
N PHE A 50 30.03 -3.40 -14.19
CA PHE A 50 29.89 -2.59 -15.40
C PHE A 50 29.48 -3.48 -16.57
N GLU A 51 28.37 -3.11 -17.23
CA GLU A 51 27.84 -3.79 -18.40
C GLU A 51 27.67 -2.77 -19.53
N ALA A 52 28.37 -3.03 -20.64
CA ALA A 52 28.27 -2.22 -21.85
C ALA A 52 27.35 -2.88 -22.89
N GLY A 53 26.52 -2.07 -23.55
CA GLY A 53 25.85 -2.43 -24.79
C GLY A 53 26.79 -2.30 -26.01
N SER A 54 26.24 -2.50 -27.21
CA SER A 54 27.01 -2.47 -28.46
C SER A 54 27.55 -1.08 -28.82
N THR A 55 26.87 -0.02 -28.36
CA THR A 55 27.29 1.36 -28.56
C THR A 55 27.61 1.99 -27.20
N VAL A 56 28.84 2.50 -27.05
CA VAL A 56 29.32 3.14 -25.81
C VAL A 56 29.67 4.59 -26.07
N ARG A 57 29.30 5.48 -25.15
CA ARG A 57 29.62 6.90 -25.16
C ARG A 57 30.15 7.33 -23.80
N TYR A 58 31.23 8.10 -23.79
CA TYR A 58 31.92 8.54 -22.58
C TYR A 58 31.58 10.00 -22.26
N ILE A 59 31.34 10.30 -20.98
CA ILE A 59 30.95 11.63 -20.49
C ILE A 59 31.90 12.06 -19.37
N ASP A 60 32.56 13.20 -19.57
CA ASP A 60 33.39 13.91 -18.59
C ASP A 60 32.93 15.37 -18.55
N PHE A 61 32.10 15.71 -17.56
CA PHE A 61 31.49 17.05 -17.48
C PHE A 61 32.53 18.16 -17.26
N GLU A 62 33.63 17.83 -16.60
CA GLU A 62 34.66 18.78 -16.21
C GLU A 62 35.61 19.08 -17.38
N LYS A 63 35.99 18.05 -18.15
CA LYS A 63 37.05 18.16 -19.19
C LYS A 63 36.62 17.78 -20.60
N GLY A 64 35.43 17.21 -20.78
CA GLY A 64 34.91 16.79 -22.08
C GLY A 64 34.53 17.96 -22.99
N SER A 65 34.21 17.63 -24.24
CA SER A 65 33.70 18.58 -25.24
C SER A 65 32.56 17.96 -26.03
N ASP A 66 31.47 18.71 -26.21
CA ASP A 66 30.32 18.26 -26.98
C ASP A 66 30.60 18.07 -28.48
N ASP A 67 31.69 18.64 -28.99
CA ASP A 67 32.17 18.46 -30.38
C ASP A 67 33.08 17.23 -30.56
N ALA A 68 33.47 16.58 -29.45
CA ALA A 68 34.23 15.33 -29.48
C ALA A 68 33.37 14.16 -29.98
N SER A 69 33.98 13.03 -30.33
CA SER A 69 33.21 11.87 -30.84
C SER A 69 32.39 11.18 -29.76
N GLY A 70 32.82 11.24 -28.49
CA GLY A 70 32.25 10.49 -27.37
C GLY A 70 32.65 9.02 -27.36
N GLU A 71 33.42 8.54 -28.34
CA GLU A 71 33.67 7.10 -28.57
C GLU A 71 34.86 6.54 -27.78
N SER A 72 35.64 7.42 -27.14
CA SER A 72 36.76 7.03 -26.28
C SER A 72 36.81 7.88 -25.01
N LYS A 73 37.53 7.38 -24.01
CA LYS A 73 37.78 8.05 -22.73
C LYS A 73 38.44 9.43 -22.90
N ASP A 74 39.29 9.60 -23.92
CA ASP A 74 40.01 10.85 -24.23
C ASP A 74 39.21 11.82 -25.12
N ALA A 75 38.18 11.30 -25.82
CA ALA A 75 37.27 12.08 -26.66
C ALA A 75 35.87 12.14 -26.05
N ALA A 76 35.78 12.18 -24.71
CA ALA A 76 34.52 12.19 -23.98
C ALA A 76 33.71 13.48 -24.23
N TRP A 77 32.38 13.34 -24.22
CA TRP A 77 31.47 14.47 -24.25
C TRP A 77 31.43 15.22 -22.93
N LYS A 78 31.09 16.50 -22.99
CA LYS A 78 30.81 17.27 -21.77
C LYS A 78 29.42 16.96 -21.24
N HIS A 79 28.44 16.96 -22.12
CA HIS A 79 27.04 16.71 -21.78
C HIS A 79 26.55 15.41 -22.39
N HIS A 80 25.63 14.76 -21.67
CA HIS A 80 24.81 13.69 -22.22
C HIS A 80 23.86 14.24 -23.31
N PRO A 81 23.48 13.48 -24.36
CA PRO A 81 22.58 13.98 -25.41
C PRO A 81 21.20 14.46 -24.92
N TRP A 82 20.69 13.85 -23.85
CA TRP A 82 19.45 14.26 -23.16
C TRP A 82 19.61 15.50 -22.28
N ASP A 83 20.82 16.04 -22.13
CA ASP A 83 20.99 17.28 -21.40
C ASP A 83 20.39 18.45 -22.17
N THR A 84 19.71 19.33 -21.45
CA THR A 84 19.20 20.60 -21.99
C THR A 84 20.31 21.53 -22.49
N ALA A 85 21.54 21.40 -21.97
CA ALA A 85 22.70 22.19 -22.36
C ALA A 85 23.60 21.50 -23.41
N ALA A 86 23.27 20.27 -23.83
CA ALA A 86 24.09 19.56 -24.81
C ALA A 86 24.09 20.26 -26.18
N THR A 87 25.27 20.34 -26.77
CA THR A 87 25.51 20.93 -28.11
C THR A 87 26.28 19.96 -29.01
N GLY A 88 26.76 20.43 -30.16
CA GLY A 88 27.71 19.71 -31.00
C GLY A 88 27.27 18.29 -31.40
N LYS A 89 28.25 17.38 -31.45
CA LYS A 89 28.05 15.96 -31.78
C LYS A 89 27.28 15.20 -30.71
N SER A 90 27.43 15.57 -29.44
CA SER A 90 26.63 14.97 -28.35
C SER A 90 25.13 15.17 -28.60
N LYS A 91 24.71 16.41 -28.87
CA LYS A 91 23.30 16.71 -29.18
C LYS A 91 22.84 16.04 -30.46
N ALA A 92 23.68 16.02 -31.49
CA ALA A 92 23.37 15.45 -32.80
C ALA A 92 23.24 13.92 -32.80
N PHE A 93 23.94 13.21 -31.91
CA PHE A 93 23.77 11.76 -31.74
C PHE A 93 22.32 11.39 -31.42
N GLY A 94 21.60 12.29 -30.74
CA GLY A 94 20.16 12.21 -30.54
C GLY A 94 19.72 11.06 -29.62
N ALA A 95 18.42 10.82 -29.58
CA ALA A 95 17.79 9.84 -28.70
C ALA A 95 17.35 8.54 -29.41
N ALA A 96 17.46 8.47 -30.73
CA ALA A 96 16.95 7.36 -31.54
C ALA A 96 17.81 6.08 -31.50
N THR A 97 19.08 6.19 -31.05
CA THR A 97 20.00 5.06 -30.96
C THR A 97 20.24 4.70 -29.49
N PRO A 98 19.88 3.48 -29.04
CA PRO A 98 20.21 3.02 -27.68
C PRO A 98 21.72 2.95 -27.50
N ALA A 99 22.23 3.47 -26.38
CA ALA A 99 23.65 3.45 -26.07
C ALA A 99 23.90 3.29 -24.56
N THR A 100 25.13 2.90 -24.23
CA THR A 100 25.68 2.94 -22.88
C THR A 100 26.44 4.24 -22.69
N TYR A 101 25.94 5.10 -21.82
CA TYR A 101 26.55 6.35 -21.43
C TYR A 101 27.33 6.14 -20.13
N VAL A 102 28.65 6.19 -20.24
CA VAL A 102 29.57 6.01 -19.12
C VAL A 102 29.94 7.38 -18.59
N PHE A 103 29.56 7.66 -17.35
CA PHE A 103 29.96 8.86 -16.61
C PHE A 103 31.29 8.59 -15.91
N LYS A 104 32.25 9.49 -16.10
CA LYS A 104 33.59 9.37 -15.51
C LYS A 104 33.53 9.41 -13.98
N ARG A 105 34.22 8.48 -13.33
CA ARG A 105 34.40 8.50 -11.87
C ARG A 105 35.30 9.65 -11.42
N GLY A 106 34.92 10.30 -10.32
CA GLY A 106 35.58 11.50 -9.82
C GLY A 106 35.14 12.80 -10.51
N SER A 107 34.19 12.73 -11.46
CA SER A 107 33.56 13.90 -12.10
C SER A 107 32.19 14.16 -11.48
N THR A 108 31.84 15.45 -11.32
CA THR A 108 30.50 15.88 -10.90
C THR A 108 29.72 16.42 -12.08
N TYR A 109 28.78 15.64 -12.59
CA TYR A 109 27.88 16.04 -13.65
C TYR A 109 26.80 17.00 -13.12
N ARG A 110 26.90 18.29 -13.48
CA ARG A 110 25.93 19.34 -13.09
C ARG A 110 24.96 19.65 -14.23
N GLY A 111 24.45 18.61 -14.86
CA GLY A 111 23.49 18.72 -15.96
C GLY A 111 22.07 18.31 -15.54
N ARG A 112 21.11 18.46 -16.46
CA ARG A 112 19.72 18.00 -16.28
C ARG A 112 19.31 17.18 -17.50
N LEU A 113 19.04 15.90 -17.29
CA LEU A 113 18.62 14.98 -18.34
C LEU A 113 17.10 15.02 -18.51
N VAL A 114 16.64 15.45 -19.67
CA VAL A 114 15.22 15.39 -20.07
C VAL A 114 15.12 14.39 -21.21
N VAL A 115 14.51 13.23 -20.94
CA VAL A 115 14.39 12.13 -21.91
C VAL A 115 13.48 12.58 -23.06
N PRO A 116 13.97 12.62 -24.31
CA PRO A 116 13.15 12.99 -25.46
C PRO A 116 12.07 11.94 -25.73
N GLU A 117 10.88 12.36 -26.17
CA GLU A 117 9.76 11.45 -26.44
C GLU A 117 10.05 10.44 -27.57
N ASN A 118 11.00 10.76 -28.46
CA ASN A 118 11.47 9.88 -29.53
C ASN A 118 12.64 8.97 -29.11
N ALA A 119 12.97 8.90 -27.82
CA ALA A 119 14.00 8.00 -27.32
C ALA A 119 13.57 6.55 -27.54
N ALA A 120 14.40 5.77 -28.22
CA ALA A 120 14.08 4.40 -28.60
C ALA A 120 15.04 3.39 -27.94
N ALA A 121 14.49 2.29 -27.43
CA ALA A 121 15.24 1.12 -26.98
C ALA A 121 14.32 -0.11 -26.89
N THR A 122 14.92 -1.29 -26.80
CA THR A 122 14.22 -2.55 -26.52
C THR A 122 14.69 -3.13 -25.19
N PRO A 123 13.92 -4.02 -24.53
CA PRO A 123 14.39 -4.67 -23.31
C PRO A 123 15.74 -5.39 -23.46
N ASP A 124 16.03 -5.95 -24.64
CA ASP A 124 17.30 -6.63 -24.93
C ASP A 124 18.46 -5.68 -25.25
N ASN A 125 18.16 -4.45 -25.66
CA ASN A 125 19.14 -3.39 -25.92
C ASN A 125 18.69 -2.08 -25.27
N PRO A 126 18.72 -1.98 -23.94
CA PRO A 126 18.24 -0.81 -23.21
C PRO A 126 19.23 0.35 -23.31
N VAL A 127 18.76 1.57 -23.05
CA VAL A 127 19.66 2.69 -22.73
C VAL A 127 20.30 2.44 -21.37
N ARG A 128 21.62 2.62 -21.25
CA ARG A 128 22.35 2.41 -19.99
C ARG A 128 23.02 3.70 -19.54
N LEU A 129 22.72 4.15 -18.32
CA LEU A 129 23.43 5.24 -17.66
C LEU A 129 24.28 4.62 -16.55
N THR A 130 25.60 4.67 -16.68
CA THR A 130 26.47 3.90 -15.77
C THR A 130 27.85 4.52 -15.56
N SER A 131 28.70 3.89 -14.74
CA SER A 131 30.12 4.22 -14.59
C SER A 131 31.01 3.01 -14.87
N ASP A 132 32.24 3.25 -15.31
CA ASP A 132 33.26 2.22 -15.52
C ASP A 132 34.30 2.32 -14.38
N PRO A 133 34.44 1.29 -13.51
CA PRO A 133 35.46 1.27 -12.47
C PRO A 133 36.89 1.45 -12.97
N SER A 134 37.17 1.17 -14.25
CA SER A 134 38.47 1.38 -14.88
C SER A 134 38.66 2.79 -15.45
N TRP A 135 37.72 3.72 -15.27
CA TRP A 135 37.81 5.09 -15.79
C TRP A 135 37.52 6.16 -14.75
N GLY A 136 38.60 6.79 -14.27
CA GLY A 136 38.56 7.76 -13.18
C GLY A 136 38.59 7.09 -11.79
N THR A 137 38.60 7.90 -10.74
CA THR A 137 38.69 7.45 -9.34
C THR A 137 37.64 8.15 -8.50
N GLY A 138 36.98 7.44 -7.58
CA GLY A 138 35.87 7.96 -6.78
C GLY A 138 34.50 7.65 -7.39
N GLU A 139 33.50 8.45 -7.05
CA GLU A 139 32.13 8.27 -7.52
C GLU A 139 31.86 9.04 -8.81
N ALA A 140 30.99 8.52 -9.67
CA ALA A 140 30.42 9.29 -10.78
C ALA A 140 29.13 9.98 -10.28
N VAL A 141 29.23 11.29 -10.02
CA VAL A 141 28.18 12.03 -9.31
C VAL A 141 27.30 12.80 -10.29
N LEU A 142 25.98 12.65 -10.19
CA LEU A 142 25.01 13.57 -10.75
C LEU A 142 24.56 14.51 -9.62
N SER A 143 24.81 15.82 -9.77
CA SER A 143 24.49 16.82 -8.75
C SER A 143 23.37 17.76 -9.20
N GLY A 144 22.37 17.92 -8.33
CA GLY A 144 21.31 18.91 -8.47
C GLY A 144 21.73 20.33 -8.05
N ALA A 145 22.92 20.49 -7.46
CA ALA A 145 23.39 21.76 -6.89
C ALA A 145 24.44 22.46 -7.76
N GLU A 146 24.66 23.74 -7.46
CA GLU A 146 25.75 24.56 -7.97
C GLU A 146 26.68 24.99 -6.84
N ARG A 147 27.97 25.12 -7.14
CA ARG A 147 28.93 25.73 -6.21
C ARG A 147 28.71 27.24 -6.16
N ILE A 148 28.53 27.78 -4.96
CA ILE A 148 28.36 29.22 -4.76
C ILE A 148 29.72 29.89 -4.56
N THR A 149 29.95 30.96 -5.31
CA THR A 149 31.16 31.79 -5.25
C THR A 149 30.78 33.26 -5.08
N GLY A 150 31.76 34.17 -5.00
CA GLY A 150 31.49 35.61 -4.88
C GLY A 150 30.99 36.04 -3.49
N TRP A 151 31.38 35.31 -2.44
CA TRP A 151 31.02 35.63 -1.08
C TRP A 151 31.61 36.96 -0.62
N THR A 152 30.77 37.80 -0.03
CA THR A 152 31.17 39.06 0.62
C THR A 152 30.58 39.12 2.02
N GLN A 153 31.29 39.74 2.95
CA GLN A 153 30.77 39.92 4.30
C GLN A 153 29.63 40.96 4.27
N GLY A 154 28.51 40.64 4.93
CA GLY A 154 27.36 41.53 4.97
C GLY A 154 26.05 40.82 5.30
N ALA A 155 25.18 41.52 6.02
CA ALA A 155 23.91 40.99 6.51
C ALA A 155 22.72 41.83 6.04
N HIS A 156 21.53 41.22 6.05
CA HIS A 156 20.27 41.94 5.93
C HIS A 156 20.01 42.74 7.23
N PRO A 157 19.40 43.94 7.20
CA PRO A 157 19.19 44.77 8.40
C PRO A 157 18.42 44.09 9.54
N GLY A 158 17.57 43.11 9.22
CA GLY A 158 16.83 42.32 10.19
C GLY A 158 17.60 41.17 10.84
N MET A 159 18.86 40.92 10.48
CA MET A 159 19.69 39.83 11.04
C MET A 159 20.43 40.27 12.31
N PRO A 160 20.56 39.40 13.32
CA PRO A 160 21.50 39.60 14.41
C PRO A 160 22.95 39.36 13.93
N ASP A 161 23.93 39.79 14.74
CA ASP A 161 25.36 39.49 14.53
C ASP A 161 25.86 39.75 13.10
N SER A 162 25.54 40.91 12.54
CA SER A 162 25.78 41.22 11.12
C SER A 162 27.23 41.07 10.65
N SER A 163 28.20 41.18 11.56
CA SER A 163 29.63 40.95 11.27
C SER A 163 29.99 39.49 11.06
N LYS A 164 29.12 38.53 11.41
CA LYS A 164 29.38 37.09 11.24
C LYS A 164 28.70 36.49 10.00
N VAL A 165 27.90 37.30 9.30
CA VAL A 165 27.11 36.87 8.14
C VAL A 165 27.86 37.15 6.84
N TRP A 166 27.81 36.19 5.93
CA TRP A 166 28.29 36.32 4.57
C TRP A 166 27.14 36.22 3.58
N LYS A 167 27.26 36.93 2.46
CA LYS A 167 26.25 36.93 1.40
C LYS A 167 26.84 36.70 0.01
N ALA A 168 26.03 36.12 -0.87
CA ALA A 168 26.30 35.95 -2.28
C ALA A 168 25.05 36.26 -3.12
N GLU A 169 25.26 36.81 -4.31
CA GLU A 169 24.21 37.07 -5.29
C GLU A 169 23.98 35.82 -6.13
N ILE A 170 22.71 35.43 -6.32
CA ILE A 170 22.32 34.17 -6.97
C ILE A 170 21.21 34.40 -8.01
N ASP A 171 21.25 33.64 -9.11
CA ASP A 171 20.27 33.70 -10.22
C ASP A 171 19.15 32.65 -10.11
N PHE A 172 19.20 31.80 -9.07
CA PHE A 172 18.17 30.83 -8.69
C PHE A 172 17.89 30.91 -7.18
N LEU A 173 16.79 30.31 -6.72
CA LEU A 173 16.37 30.32 -5.31
C LEU A 173 16.56 28.93 -4.65
N PRO A 174 17.64 28.73 -3.88
CA PRO A 174 17.83 27.49 -3.14
C PRO A 174 16.98 27.44 -1.87
N ARG A 175 16.43 26.26 -1.59
CA ARG A 175 15.86 25.89 -0.29
C ARG A 175 16.73 24.88 0.45
N THR A 176 17.84 24.47 -0.16
CA THR A 176 18.78 23.50 0.35
C THR A 176 20.22 23.99 0.11
N LEU A 177 21.07 23.82 1.12
CA LEU A 177 22.46 24.29 1.11
C LEU A 177 23.34 23.29 1.87
N TRP A 178 24.53 23.02 1.35
CA TRP A 178 25.49 22.09 1.93
C TRP A 178 26.87 22.73 2.02
N LEU A 179 27.52 22.49 3.15
CA LEU A 179 28.95 22.70 3.36
C LEU A 179 29.67 21.40 3.02
N ILE A 180 30.65 21.43 2.13
CA ILE A 180 31.52 20.30 1.86
C ILE A 180 32.74 20.42 2.77
N GLU A 181 32.85 19.51 3.74
CA GLU A 181 33.95 19.51 4.70
C GLU A 181 35.27 19.07 4.06
N SER A 182 36.41 19.29 4.73
CA SER A 182 37.75 19.01 4.20
C SER A 182 37.99 17.53 3.86
N ASN A 183 37.21 16.62 4.44
CA ASN A 183 37.20 15.18 4.13
C ASN A 183 36.22 14.80 3.01
N CYS A 184 35.70 15.79 2.27
CA CYS A 184 34.67 15.65 1.23
C CYS A 184 33.31 15.13 1.72
N THR A 185 33.02 15.19 3.03
CA THR A 185 31.70 14.83 3.56
C THR A 185 30.76 16.03 3.50
N PRO A 186 29.54 15.87 2.96
CA PRO A 186 28.55 16.95 3.01
C PRO A 186 27.94 17.11 4.39
N ARG A 187 27.83 18.36 4.82
CA ARG A 187 27.01 18.78 5.96
C ARG A 187 25.90 19.69 5.47
N ARG A 188 24.66 19.25 5.62
CA ARG A 188 23.50 20.08 5.29
C ARG A 188 23.37 21.23 6.30
N LEU A 189 23.30 22.46 5.78
CA LEU A 189 23.06 23.65 6.59
C LEU A 189 21.55 23.80 6.86
N LYS A 190 21.20 24.32 8.03
CA LYS A 190 19.81 24.52 8.44
C LYS A 190 19.26 25.77 7.74
N LEU A 191 18.06 25.71 7.19
CA LEU A 191 17.35 26.95 6.85
C LEU A 191 17.07 27.68 8.17
N ALA A 192 17.40 28.96 8.24
CA ALA A 192 17.27 29.82 9.42
C ALA A 192 15.92 29.60 10.11
N ARG A 193 15.95 29.24 11.39
CA ARG A 193 14.78 28.73 12.12
C ARG A 193 14.70 29.21 13.55
N HIS A 194 13.52 29.06 14.14
CA HIS A 194 13.29 29.40 15.54
C HIS A 194 12.29 28.44 16.21
N PRO A 195 12.61 27.91 17.41
CA PRO A 195 13.93 27.96 18.04
C PRO A 195 14.94 27.08 17.31
N ASN A 196 16.22 27.20 17.68
CA ASN A 196 17.27 26.30 17.21
C ASN A 196 17.23 24.98 17.98
N TRP A 197 16.35 24.10 17.54
CA TRP A 197 16.16 22.77 18.13
C TRP A 197 17.18 21.75 17.60
N ASN A 198 17.36 20.65 18.34
CA ASN A 198 18.12 19.46 17.98
C ASN A 198 17.29 18.18 18.13
N GLU A 199 17.75 17.07 17.52
CA GLU A 199 17.16 15.74 17.69
C GLU A 199 17.74 15.07 18.95
N SER A 200 17.45 15.61 20.14
CA SER A 200 18.03 15.12 21.41
C SER A 200 17.43 13.82 21.94
N ASP A 201 16.23 13.44 21.46
CA ASP A 201 15.60 12.16 21.77
C ASP A 201 15.54 11.29 20.50
N PRO A 202 16.19 10.10 20.48
CA PRO A 202 16.19 9.24 19.30
C PRO A 202 14.82 8.63 18.97
N ASN A 203 13.89 8.59 19.94
CA ASN A 203 12.51 8.08 19.79
C ASN A 203 11.49 9.20 19.55
N ASP A 204 11.89 10.47 19.66
CA ASP A 204 11.05 11.64 19.46
C ASP A 204 11.85 12.79 18.84
N LEU A 205 11.94 12.82 17.50
CA LEU A 205 12.78 13.79 16.77
C LEU A 205 12.31 15.24 16.91
N MET A 206 11.13 15.46 17.51
CA MET A 206 10.51 16.76 17.70
C MET A 206 10.43 17.12 19.19
N SER A 207 11.22 16.46 20.05
CA SER A 207 11.20 16.64 21.51
C SER A 207 11.46 18.08 21.97
N GLU A 208 12.28 18.82 21.22
CA GLU A 208 12.63 20.22 21.49
C GLU A 208 11.73 21.25 20.80
N TRP A 209 10.72 20.81 20.05
CA TRP A 209 9.80 21.73 19.39
C TRP A 209 8.85 22.38 20.42
N PRO A 210 8.62 23.70 20.33
CA PRO A 210 7.53 24.36 21.03
C PRO A 210 6.17 23.69 20.81
N VAL A 211 5.27 23.91 21.76
CA VAL A 211 3.94 23.32 21.79
C VAL A 211 2.90 24.42 21.71
N TRP A 212 1.87 24.21 20.90
CA TRP A 212 0.68 25.06 20.86
C TRP A 212 -0.10 25.01 22.17
N GLU A 213 -0.38 26.17 22.76
CA GLU A 213 -1.20 26.29 23.99
C GLU A 213 -2.68 26.02 23.69
N ASN A 214 -3.21 26.72 22.68
CA ASN A 214 -4.55 26.58 22.13
C ASN A 214 -5.66 26.26 23.16
N PRO A 215 -5.92 27.17 24.11
CA PRO A 215 -6.90 26.94 25.16
C PRO A 215 -8.31 26.75 24.60
N GLU A 216 -9.08 25.85 25.24
CA GLU A 216 -10.46 25.57 24.88
C GLU A 216 -10.66 25.12 23.41
N TRP A 217 -9.67 24.45 22.83
CA TRP A 217 -9.69 24.04 21.42
C TRP A 217 -10.91 23.21 21.01
N TRP A 218 -11.56 22.54 21.97
CA TRP A 218 -12.78 21.76 21.76
C TRP A 218 -14.03 22.60 21.55
N LYS A 219 -14.00 23.92 21.83
CA LYS A 219 -15.12 24.83 21.58
C LYS A 219 -15.10 25.33 20.14
N GLU A 220 -16.28 25.40 19.52
CA GLU A 220 -16.44 25.86 18.14
C GLU A 220 -15.84 27.26 17.93
N GLY A 221 -15.15 27.46 16.80
CA GLY A 221 -14.52 28.72 16.42
C GLY A 221 -13.24 29.10 17.18
N LYS A 222 -12.94 28.49 18.34
CA LYS A 222 -11.73 28.85 19.14
C LYS A 222 -10.41 28.57 18.43
N MET A 223 -10.43 27.65 17.45
CA MET A 223 -9.27 27.21 16.68
C MET A 223 -9.19 27.82 15.29
N VAL A 224 -10.05 28.80 15.02
CA VAL A 224 -10.22 29.43 13.72
C VAL A 224 -9.84 30.89 13.82
N ALA A 225 -8.97 31.33 12.92
CA ALA A 225 -8.76 32.73 12.59
C ALA A 225 -9.37 33.03 11.22
N LYS A 226 -9.92 34.23 11.02
CA LYS A 226 -10.35 34.69 9.71
C LYS A 226 -9.26 35.57 9.09
N VAL A 227 -8.75 35.14 7.94
CA VAL A 227 -7.79 35.90 7.14
C VAL A 227 -8.42 36.08 5.76
N GLU A 228 -8.64 37.33 5.37
CA GLU A 228 -9.28 37.67 4.08
C GLU A 228 -10.62 36.91 3.84
N GLY A 229 -11.41 36.75 4.90
CA GLY A 229 -12.69 36.04 4.85
C GLY A 229 -12.59 34.51 4.82
N LYS A 230 -11.39 33.93 4.76
CA LYS A 230 -11.16 32.48 4.81
C LYS A 230 -10.80 32.02 6.23
N ASN A 231 -11.22 30.81 6.57
CA ASN A 231 -10.86 30.19 7.83
C ASN A 231 -9.43 29.65 7.77
N ARG A 232 -8.67 29.90 8.84
CA ARG A 232 -7.29 29.46 9.05
C ARG A 232 -7.13 28.84 10.42
N HIS A 233 -6.23 27.87 10.53
CA HIS A 233 -5.79 27.41 11.83
C HIS A 233 -5.26 28.59 12.63
N LYS A 234 -5.68 28.67 13.88
CA LYS A 234 -5.15 29.60 14.87
C LYS A 234 -4.18 28.82 15.76
N GLY A 235 -2.88 29.05 15.68
CA GLY A 235 -1.88 28.49 16.60
C GLY A 235 -1.46 29.52 17.65
N VAL A 236 -1.72 29.25 18.93
CA VAL A 236 -1.47 30.18 20.04
C VAL A 236 -0.23 29.76 20.82
N ASP A 237 0.70 30.69 21.04
CA ASP A 237 1.85 30.51 21.91
C ASP A 237 2.28 31.86 22.50
N ARG A 238 1.98 32.08 23.79
CA ARG A 238 2.28 33.35 24.47
C ARG A 238 3.72 33.40 24.96
N LYS A 239 4.40 32.25 25.05
CA LYS A 239 5.76 32.15 25.57
C LYS A 239 6.79 32.47 24.49
N ASN A 240 6.64 31.90 23.30
CA ASN A 240 7.66 31.96 22.24
C ASN A 240 7.38 33.08 21.22
N PHE A 241 6.16 33.63 21.17
CA PHE A 241 5.85 34.77 20.30
C PHE A 241 6.12 36.14 20.94
N THR A 242 7.40 36.48 21.06
CA THR A 242 7.88 37.67 21.76
C THR A 242 8.13 38.89 20.87
N ARG A 243 8.15 38.73 19.55
CA ARG A 243 8.48 39.79 18.58
C ARG A 243 7.23 40.45 17.96
N ALA A 244 7.45 41.45 17.11
CA ALA A 244 6.40 42.14 16.36
C ALA A 244 5.82 41.27 15.24
N ALA A 245 4.61 41.58 14.75
CA ALA A 245 3.89 40.80 13.75
C ALA A 245 4.68 40.62 12.44
N ALA A 246 5.38 41.66 11.99
CA ALA A 246 6.18 41.64 10.77
C ALA A 246 7.32 40.60 10.81
N ASP A 247 7.80 40.25 12.02
CA ASP A 247 8.83 39.23 12.22
C ASP A 247 8.26 37.81 12.02
N TYR A 248 6.97 37.60 12.20
CA TYR A 248 6.31 36.29 12.04
C TYR A 248 5.55 36.15 10.73
N GLN A 249 5.04 37.24 10.17
CA GLN A 249 4.31 37.22 8.91
C GLN A 249 5.21 36.69 7.77
N ASP A 250 4.65 35.84 6.92
CA ASP A 250 5.33 35.12 5.83
C ASP A 250 6.42 34.11 6.27
N ALA A 251 6.62 33.91 7.59
CA ALA A 251 7.43 32.78 8.05
C ALA A 251 6.79 31.46 7.62
N THR A 252 7.61 30.42 7.49
CA THR A 252 7.09 29.06 7.35
C THR A 252 6.94 28.44 8.72
N VAL A 253 5.71 28.08 9.09
CA VAL A 253 5.44 27.27 10.27
C VAL A 253 5.46 25.80 9.88
N TRP A 254 6.20 24.99 10.62
CA TRP A 254 6.13 23.54 10.56
C TRP A 254 5.33 23.07 11.75
N THR A 255 4.32 22.23 11.56
CA THR A 255 3.47 21.85 12.68
C THR A 255 2.80 20.49 12.57
N GLU A 256 2.66 19.83 13.72
CA GLU A 256 1.74 18.70 13.90
C GLU A 256 0.28 19.15 13.82
N TRP A 257 -0.60 18.23 13.42
CA TRP A 257 -2.03 18.46 13.29
C TRP A 257 -2.82 17.20 13.63
N GLY A 258 -4.14 17.39 13.74
CA GLY A 258 -5.09 16.30 13.86
C GLY A 258 -5.18 15.70 15.25
N ILE A 259 -6.09 14.73 15.37
CA ILE A 259 -6.29 13.89 16.55
C ILE A 259 -5.81 12.46 16.24
N VAL A 260 -6.05 12.00 15.01
CA VAL A 260 -5.88 10.59 14.62
C VAL A 260 -4.66 10.39 13.73
N MET A 261 -4.68 10.98 12.53
CA MET A 261 -3.54 11.02 11.60
C MET A 261 -2.73 12.30 11.85
N GLY A 262 -1.41 12.18 11.95
CA GLY A 262 -0.54 13.33 12.12
C GLY A 262 0.86 13.11 11.56
N SER A 263 1.29 14.02 10.70
CA SER A 263 2.67 14.21 10.25
C SER A 263 2.96 15.71 10.23
N PRO A 264 4.14 16.19 10.66
CA PRO A 264 4.44 17.61 10.67
C PRO A 264 4.51 18.17 9.24
N TYR A 265 3.74 19.21 8.93
CA TYR A 265 3.72 19.81 7.59
C TYR A 265 4.10 21.30 7.61
N PRO A 266 4.62 21.82 6.49
CA PRO A 266 4.90 23.24 6.34
C PRO A 266 3.66 24.03 5.86
N ALA A 267 3.44 25.20 6.45
CA ALA A 267 2.46 26.20 6.02
C ALA A 267 3.04 27.61 6.13
N ARG A 268 2.51 28.56 5.35
CA ARG A 268 2.86 29.98 5.49
C ARG A 268 2.03 30.60 6.62
N VAL A 269 2.67 31.42 7.45
CA VAL A 269 1.97 32.32 8.38
C VAL A 269 1.35 33.46 7.58
N GLU A 270 0.04 33.38 7.37
CA GLU A 270 -0.72 34.35 6.56
C GLU A 270 -1.11 35.61 7.34
N ALA A 271 -1.28 35.48 8.66
CA ALA A 271 -1.49 36.61 9.56
C ALA A 271 -0.94 36.29 10.97
N PHE A 272 -0.66 37.33 11.73
CA PHE A 272 -0.20 37.23 13.11
C PHE A 272 -0.88 38.30 13.98
N ASP A 273 -1.27 37.93 15.20
CA ASP A 273 -1.89 38.84 16.18
C ASP A 273 -0.98 39.00 17.40
N GLU A 274 -0.48 40.22 17.62
CA GLU A 274 0.45 40.51 18.71
C GLU A 274 -0.19 40.51 20.10
N LYS A 275 -1.48 40.80 20.19
CA LYS A 275 -2.19 40.88 21.47
C LYS A 275 -2.56 39.49 21.94
N GLU A 276 -3.15 38.72 21.04
CA GLU A 276 -3.62 37.36 21.33
C GLU A 276 -2.52 36.31 21.14
N LYS A 277 -1.35 36.72 20.62
CA LYS A 277 -0.15 35.88 20.42
C LYS A 277 -0.47 34.62 19.62
N TYR A 278 -1.03 34.79 18.42
CA TYR A 278 -1.29 33.66 17.53
C TYR A 278 -0.84 33.91 16.10
N ALA A 279 -0.46 32.80 15.45
CA ALA A 279 -0.23 32.72 14.02
C ALA A 279 -1.45 32.09 13.32
N ALA A 280 -1.82 32.63 12.16
CA ALA A 280 -2.88 32.11 11.31
C ALA A 280 -2.31 31.48 10.03
N PHE A 281 -2.68 30.23 9.73
CA PHE A 281 -2.15 29.47 8.60
C PHE A 281 -3.14 28.42 8.08
N ARG A 282 -2.93 27.89 6.88
CA ARG A 282 -3.82 26.88 6.25
C ARG A 282 -3.59 25.45 6.79
N GLY A 283 -4.52 24.54 6.52
CA GLY A 283 -4.32 23.10 6.75
C GLY A 283 -3.51 22.41 5.64
N PRO A 284 -3.13 21.12 5.79
CA PRO A 284 -2.19 20.46 4.88
C PRO A 284 -2.78 20.15 3.49
N TRP A 285 -4.05 19.75 3.41
CA TRP A 285 -4.64 19.13 2.22
C TRP A 285 -5.11 20.09 1.12
N THR A 286 -5.62 21.25 1.53
CA THR A 286 -6.29 22.19 0.64
C THR A 286 -5.85 23.62 0.95
N TRP A 287 -6.44 24.57 0.24
CA TRP A 287 -6.29 26.00 0.54
C TRP A 287 -7.07 26.45 1.80
N ASP A 288 -7.80 25.54 2.43
CA ASP A 288 -8.59 25.74 3.63
C ASP A 288 -8.10 24.90 4.82
N MET A 289 -8.70 25.11 5.99
CA MET A 289 -8.34 24.43 7.24
C MET A 289 -9.26 23.24 7.57
N LEU A 290 -9.11 22.13 6.84
CA LEU A 290 -9.95 20.94 7.10
C LEU A 290 -9.68 20.26 8.46
N GLU A 291 -8.47 20.43 8.98
CA GLU A 291 -7.97 19.72 10.14
C GLU A 291 -8.11 20.53 11.44
N LYS A 292 -7.51 20.04 12.53
CA LYS A 292 -7.41 20.78 13.79
C LYS A 292 -5.95 20.91 14.20
N ILE A 293 -5.55 22.11 14.54
CA ILE A 293 -4.46 22.31 15.52
C ILE A 293 -5.12 22.13 16.89
N ILE A 294 -4.41 21.63 17.89
CA ILE A 294 -4.92 21.43 19.26
C ILE A 294 -3.79 21.64 20.28
N THR A 295 -4.14 21.77 21.56
CA THR A 295 -3.16 21.80 22.64
C THR A 295 -2.27 20.56 22.58
N GLY A 296 -0.95 20.73 22.71
CA GLY A 296 0.00 19.62 22.68
C GLY A 296 0.59 19.34 21.31
N ASN A 297 -0.01 19.82 20.22
CA ASN A 297 0.63 19.76 18.91
C ASN A 297 1.86 20.65 18.88
N ARG A 298 2.94 20.17 18.27
CA ARG A 298 4.22 20.86 18.23
C ARG A 298 4.39 21.68 16.96
N TYR A 299 5.30 22.65 17.03
CA TYR A 299 5.68 23.46 15.88
C TYR A 299 7.08 24.04 16.01
N HIS A 300 7.63 24.51 14.88
CA HIS A 300 8.72 25.49 14.84
C HIS A 300 8.52 26.44 13.65
N LEU A 301 9.28 27.53 13.62
CA LEU A 301 9.27 28.52 12.55
C LEU A 301 10.57 28.47 11.73
N GLU A 302 10.48 28.83 10.46
CA GLU A 302 11.63 28.97 9.56
C GLU A 302 11.45 30.15 8.59
N ASN A 303 12.51 30.46 7.84
CA ASN A 303 12.49 31.30 6.65
C ASN A 303 12.32 32.81 6.92
N LYS A 304 12.96 33.35 7.96
CA LYS A 304 13.04 34.79 8.20
C LYS A 304 14.48 35.22 8.49
N ALA A 305 14.83 36.45 8.07
CA ALA A 305 16.16 37.01 8.24
C ALA A 305 16.64 37.00 9.69
N TRP A 306 15.77 37.39 10.64
CA TRP A 306 16.14 37.48 12.05
C TRP A 306 16.44 36.12 12.70
N MET A 307 15.98 35.03 12.09
CA MET A 307 16.21 33.66 12.55
C MET A 307 17.58 33.12 12.10
N LEU A 308 18.38 33.89 11.35
CA LEU A 308 19.77 33.53 11.03
C LEU A 308 20.67 33.93 12.21
N ASP A 309 20.49 33.24 13.34
CA ASP A 309 21.01 33.66 14.64
C ASP A 309 22.03 32.68 15.24
N GLU A 310 22.27 31.53 14.60
CA GLU A 310 23.28 30.54 15.01
C GLU A 310 24.23 30.13 13.86
N PRO A 311 25.48 29.73 14.15
CA PRO A 311 26.36 29.08 13.18
C PRO A 311 25.74 27.80 12.58
N GLY A 312 25.92 27.60 11.28
CA GLY A 312 25.40 26.45 10.55
C GLY A 312 24.05 26.68 9.87
N GLU A 313 23.62 27.93 9.75
CA GLU A 313 22.34 28.34 9.17
C GLU A 313 22.51 29.16 7.88
N PHE A 314 21.44 29.19 7.08
CA PHE A 314 21.34 30.05 5.90
C PHE A 314 19.94 30.62 5.70
N TRP A 315 19.83 31.74 4.98
CA TRP A 315 18.56 32.34 4.57
C TRP A 315 18.68 32.93 3.17
N VAL A 316 17.58 32.93 2.41
CA VAL A 316 17.54 33.47 1.05
C VAL A 316 16.51 34.58 0.97
N GLU A 317 16.96 35.77 0.58
CA GLU A 317 16.12 36.90 0.26
C GLU A 317 15.77 36.86 -1.23
N ARG A 318 14.50 36.68 -1.57
CA ARG A 318 14.04 36.73 -2.97
C ARG A 318 13.97 38.18 -3.47
N LYS A 319 14.55 38.46 -4.64
CA LYS A 319 14.47 39.78 -5.28
C LYS A 319 13.22 39.89 -6.16
N GLY A 320 12.18 40.53 -5.63
CA GLY A 320 10.91 40.72 -6.32
C GLY A 320 10.23 39.39 -6.71
N LYS A 321 9.65 39.33 -7.91
CA LYS A 321 9.03 38.10 -8.44
C LYS A 321 9.99 37.23 -9.28
N THR A 322 11.28 37.56 -9.31
CA THR A 322 12.27 36.85 -10.13
C THR A 322 12.68 35.51 -9.50
N SER A 323 13.48 34.72 -10.23
CA SER A 323 14.21 33.56 -9.72
C SER A 323 15.54 33.94 -9.04
N ALA A 324 15.90 35.22 -8.99
CA ALA A 324 17.14 35.67 -8.38
C ALA A 324 16.95 36.09 -6.91
N GLY A 325 18.03 36.07 -6.14
CA GLY A 325 18.01 36.41 -4.73
C GLY A 325 19.39 36.73 -4.16
N THR A 326 19.41 37.04 -2.86
CA THR A 326 20.62 37.14 -2.05
C THR A 326 20.64 35.97 -1.08
N LEU A 327 21.66 35.13 -1.16
CA LEU A 327 21.91 34.06 -0.20
C LEU A 327 22.74 34.61 0.97
N TYR A 328 22.29 34.43 2.19
CA TYR A 328 23.00 34.77 3.42
C TYR A 328 23.34 33.49 4.21
N VAL A 329 24.52 33.42 4.81
CA VAL A 329 24.98 32.24 5.54
C VAL A 329 25.79 32.63 6.77
N ARG A 330 25.68 31.80 7.82
CA ARG A 330 26.64 31.71 8.91
C ARG A 330 27.17 30.28 8.95
N LEU A 331 28.44 30.07 8.64
CA LEU A 331 29.02 28.73 8.65
C LEU A 331 29.24 28.22 10.09
N PRO A 332 29.35 26.90 10.29
CA PRO A 332 29.73 26.34 11.59
C PRO A 332 31.01 27.00 12.13
N GLY A 333 31.00 27.36 13.41
CA GLY A 333 32.09 28.10 14.05
C GLY A 333 32.28 29.54 13.54
N ASP A 334 31.27 30.10 12.85
CA ASP A 334 31.33 31.41 12.18
C ASP A 334 32.51 31.54 11.19
N ALA A 335 32.89 30.41 10.56
CA ALA A 335 33.99 30.37 9.61
C ALA A 335 33.71 31.22 8.35
N SER A 336 34.78 31.64 7.68
CA SER A 336 34.68 32.30 6.38
C SER A 336 34.31 31.28 5.28
N PRO A 337 33.42 31.60 4.34
CA PRO A 337 33.15 30.77 3.18
C PRO A 337 34.34 30.67 2.22
N ALA A 338 35.39 31.48 2.38
CA ALA A 338 36.62 31.32 1.61
C ALA A 338 37.40 30.03 1.97
N SER A 339 37.14 29.44 3.14
CA SER A 339 37.81 28.21 3.58
C SER A 339 37.02 26.93 3.30
N ALA A 340 35.91 27.00 2.56
CA ALA A 340 35.07 25.84 2.30
C ALA A 340 34.28 25.91 0.99
N ASP A 341 33.89 24.75 0.49
CA ASP A 341 33.01 24.65 -0.67
C ASP A 341 31.55 24.60 -0.22
N ILE A 342 30.75 25.50 -0.77
CA ILE A 342 29.32 25.60 -0.46
C ILE A 342 28.53 25.29 -1.72
N GLU A 343 27.67 24.29 -1.65
CA GLU A 343 26.78 23.89 -2.73
C GLU A 343 25.33 24.26 -2.42
N ALA A 344 24.64 24.89 -3.37
CA ALA A 344 23.23 25.28 -3.24
C ALA A 344 22.37 24.54 -4.26
N GLY A 345 21.27 23.96 -3.79
CA GLY A 345 20.35 23.20 -4.65
C GLY A 345 19.75 24.11 -5.73
N ARG A 346 19.91 23.72 -7.01
CA ARG A 346 19.34 24.45 -8.15
C ARG A 346 18.25 23.66 -8.86
N ARG A 347 18.54 22.40 -9.18
CA ARG A 347 17.68 21.52 -9.97
C ARG A 347 16.73 20.76 -9.06
N LEU A 348 15.47 20.63 -9.46
CA LEU A 348 14.48 19.83 -8.73
C LEU A 348 14.58 18.34 -9.06
N ASN A 349 14.89 18.01 -10.31
CA ASN A 349 15.10 16.65 -10.80
C ASN A 349 16.40 16.59 -11.62
N MET A 350 17.13 15.47 -11.56
CA MET A 350 18.34 15.24 -12.36
C MET A 350 18.03 14.46 -13.63
N ILE A 351 17.06 13.54 -13.55
CA ILE A 351 16.52 12.81 -14.70
C ILE A 351 15.00 12.99 -14.72
N GLU A 352 14.46 13.39 -15.87
CA GLU A 352 13.04 13.59 -16.06
C GLU A 352 12.55 12.94 -17.35
N ALA A 353 11.46 12.18 -17.26
CA ALA A 353 10.88 11.48 -18.40
C ALA A 353 9.36 11.50 -18.39
N THR A 354 8.78 11.58 -19.58
CA THR A 354 7.35 11.33 -19.84
C THR A 354 7.15 10.03 -20.61
N ILE A 355 8.01 9.74 -21.58
CA ILE A 355 8.14 8.43 -22.19
C ILE A 355 9.56 7.97 -21.87
N LEU A 356 9.68 6.87 -21.15
CA LEU A 356 10.98 6.30 -20.80
C LEU A 356 11.17 5.01 -21.61
N PRO A 357 12.14 4.96 -22.54
CA PRO A 357 12.49 3.70 -23.18
C PRO A 357 13.06 2.73 -22.13
N PRO A 358 13.13 1.42 -22.41
CA PRO A 358 13.88 0.47 -21.58
C PRO A 358 15.22 1.07 -21.12
N THR A 359 15.36 1.31 -19.81
CA THR A 359 16.50 2.05 -19.24
C THR A 359 17.07 1.33 -18.04
N VAL A 360 18.40 1.21 -17.99
CA VAL A 360 19.16 0.73 -16.84
C VAL A 360 20.04 1.87 -16.33
N ILE A 361 19.93 2.18 -15.04
CA ILE A 361 20.75 3.17 -14.34
C ILE A 361 21.55 2.40 -13.29
N SER A 362 22.89 2.44 -13.36
CA SER A 362 23.70 1.67 -12.41
C SER A 362 25.04 2.27 -12.03
N GLY A 363 25.45 2.07 -10.77
CA GLY A 363 26.79 2.49 -10.32
C GLY A 363 27.02 4.00 -10.35
N LEU A 364 25.95 4.79 -10.16
CA LEU A 364 25.96 6.25 -10.11
C LEU A 364 25.60 6.77 -8.71
N THR A 365 26.10 7.96 -8.38
CA THR A 365 25.75 8.67 -7.14
C THR A 365 24.92 9.91 -7.48
N PHE A 366 23.80 10.13 -6.79
CA PHE A 366 22.90 11.28 -6.95
C PHE A 366 22.93 12.15 -5.69
N ARG A 367 23.16 13.46 -5.86
CA ARG A 367 23.32 14.41 -4.74
C ARG A 367 22.57 15.71 -4.96
N TYR A 368 22.09 16.31 -3.88
CA TYR A 368 21.82 17.75 -3.74
C TYR A 368 20.76 18.36 -4.69
N ASN A 369 19.60 17.74 -4.88
CA ASN A 369 18.49 18.45 -5.55
C ASN A 369 17.79 19.44 -4.61
N ASN A 370 17.16 20.44 -5.21
CA ASN A 370 16.41 21.48 -4.51
C ASN A 370 14.97 21.01 -4.22
N VAL A 371 14.24 21.75 -3.37
CA VAL A 371 12.77 21.65 -3.25
C VAL A 371 12.11 22.85 -3.90
N HIS A 372 10.82 22.72 -4.25
CA HIS A 372 10.06 23.85 -4.78
C HIS A 372 10.05 25.02 -3.78
N TRP A 373 10.15 26.26 -4.28
CA TRP A 373 10.27 27.45 -3.44
C TRP A 373 9.10 27.59 -2.44
N ASP A 374 7.88 27.31 -2.91
CA ASP A 374 6.65 27.34 -2.13
C ASP A 374 6.28 25.93 -1.60
N TYR A 375 7.21 25.19 -0.98
CA TYR A 375 6.93 23.84 -0.46
C TYR A 375 5.80 23.76 0.60
N PHE A 376 5.32 24.90 1.05
CA PHE A 376 4.23 25.09 2.01
C PHE A 376 2.85 25.27 1.36
N ILE A 377 2.66 25.04 0.05
CA ILE A 377 1.34 24.97 -0.61
C ILE A 377 0.89 23.50 -0.81
N PRO A 378 -0.40 23.20 -1.07
CA PRO A 378 -0.85 21.82 -1.22
C PRO A 378 -0.06 21.06 -2.28
N SER A 379 0.31 19.80 -2.04
CA SER A 379 1.18 19.02 -2.94
C SER A 379 0.66 18.85 -4.38
N TRP A 380 -0.64 19.01 -4.61
CA TRP A 380 -1.27 18.96 -5.94
C TRP A 380 -1.29 20.32 -6.66
N ALA A 381 -0.99 21.41 -5.97
CA ALA A 381 -1.13 22.77 -6.50
C ALA A 381 -0.01 23.16 -7.49
N HIS A 382 1.10 22.43 -7.50
CA HIS A 382 2.16 22.63 -8.48
C HIS A 382 2.88 21.30 -8.80
N PRO A 383 3.13 20.96 -10.08
CA PRO A 383 3.73 19.69 -10.46
C PRO A 383 5.14 19.48 -9.89
N ASP A 384 5.88 20.56 -9.66
CA ASP A 384 7.25 20.50 -9.15
C ASP A 384 7.38 20.35 -7.62
N LEU A 385 6.28 20.33 -6.87
CA LEU A 385 6.32 19.95 -5.44
C LEU A 385 6.67 18.47 -5.27
N LYS A 386 6.13 17.63 -6.16
CA LYS A 386 6.36 16.19 -6.21
C LYS A 386 7.59 15.89 -7.06
N ASN A 387 8.75 16.32 -6.59
CA ASN A 387 10.03 16.11 -7.27
C ASN A 387 10.80 14.90 -6.72
N GLY A 388 11.83 14.49 -7.46
CA GLY A 388 12.77 13.44 -7.07
C GLY A 388 14.04 13.52 -7.92
N ALA A 389 15.12 12.86 -7.50
CA ALA A 389 16.34 12.77 -8.29
C ALA A 389 16.03 12.21 -9.69
N ILE A 390 15.18 11.18 -9.73
CA ILE A 390 14.57 10.64 -10.95
C ILE A 390 13.06 10.85 -10.86
N ARG A 391 12.50 11.65 -11.78
CA ARG A 391 11.05 11.87 -11.93
C ARG A 391 10.57 11.28 -13.25
N TRP A 392 9.67 10.31 -13.18
CA TRP A 392 9.08 9.69 -14.36
C TRP A 392 7.55 9.79 -14.32
N THR A 393 6.99 10.74 -15.06
CA THR A 393 5.56 11.00 -15.08
C THR A 393 5.01 10.75 -16.48
N GLY A 394 4.49 9.55 -16.73
CA GLY A 394 3.98 9.13 -18.03
C GLY A 394 3.98 7.61 -18.22
N ARG A 395 4.64 7.08 -19.26
CA ARG A 395 4.61 5.65 -19.63
C ARG A 395 5.97 5.07 -20.02
N GLY A 396 6.06 3.74 -20.08
CA GLY A 396 7.24 3.01 -20.58
C GLY A 396 7.30 1.56 -20.10
N SER A 397 8.12 0.73 -20.74
CA SER A 397 8.10 -0.73 -20.54
C SER A 397 9.05 -1.23 -19.45
N SER A 398 10.18 -0.58 -19.21
CA SER A 398 11.07 -0.99 -18.11
C SER A 398 12.02 0.10 -17.61
N LEU A 399 12.22 0.12 -16.29
CA LEU A 399 13.24 0.91 -15.61
C LEU A 399 13.94 0.04 -14.57
N THR A 400 15.26 -0.10 -14.66
CA THR A 400 16.08 -0.72 -13.61
C THR A 400 17.05 0.30 -13.04
N ILE A 401 16.99 0.53 -11.73
CA ILE A 401 17.94 1.34 -10.97
C ILE A 401 18.65 0.39 -10.02
N ARG A 402 19.97 0.23 -10.19
CA ARG A 402 20.74 -0.68 -9.34
C ARG A 402 22.12 -0.22 -8.95
N ASN A 403 22.56 -0.61 -7.75
CA ASN A 403 23.89 -0.25 -7.25
C ASN A 403 24.18 1.26 -7.27
N CYS A 404 23.14 2.08 -7.12
CA CYS A 404 23.26 3.53 -7.05
C CYS A 404 23.27 4.01 -5.60
N VAL A 405 23.85 5.20 -5.38
CA VAL A 405 23.78 5.92 -4.12
C VAL A 405 22.92 7.16 -4.33
N PHE A 406 21.94 7.39 -3.46
CA PHE A 406 21.14 8.61 -3.42
C PHE A 406 21.33 9.22 -2.05
N GLU A 407 21.90 10.41 -1.95
CA GLU A 407 22.09 11.06 -0.66
C GLU A 407 21.83 12.55 -0.71
N HIS A 408 21.20 13.07 0.34
CA HIS A 408 20.80 14.47 0.39
C HIS A 408 19.95 14.89 -0.82
N VAL A 409 19.03 14.02 -1.20
CA VAL A 409 18.04 14.28 -2.26
C VAL A 409 16.64 14.36 -1.67
N THR A 410 15.70 14.98 -2.37
CA THR A 410 14.30 15.02 -1.91
C THR A 410 13.68 13.63 -1.88
N MET A 411 13.96 12.83 -2.92
CA MET A 411 13.54 11.44 -3.11
C MET A 411 14.41 10.80 -4.19
N ALA A 412 14.63 9.48 -4.14
CA ALA A 412 15.41 8.79 -5.17
C ALA A 412 14.60 8.60 -6.46
N LEU A 413 13.43 7.97 -6.37
CA LEU A 413 12.52 7.72 -7.50
C LEU A 413 11.11 8.18 -7.17
N ARG A 414 10.55 9.03 -8.04
CA ARG A 414 9.12 9.30 -8.10
C ARG A 414 8.58 8.99 -9.48
N ALA A 415 7.72 7.98 -9.58
CA ALA A 415 7.08 7.60 -10.84
C ALA A 415 5.55 7.59 -10.73
N SER A 416 4.87 8.08 -11.76
CA SER A 416 3.41 8.10 -11.82
C SER A 416 2.88 8.10 -13.26
N PRO A 417 1.85 7.30 -13.58
CA PRO A 417 1.12 7.46 -14.84
C PRO A 417 0.43 8.84 -14.90
N ARG A 418 0.45 9.54 -16.05
CA ARG A 418 -0.25 10.84 -16.17
C ARG A 418 -1.74 10.70 -16.38
N SER A 419 -2.18 9.56 -16.89
CA SER A 419 -3.57 9.23 -17.20
C SER A 419 -3.80 7.73 -17.14
N ALA A 420 -5.07 7.31 -17.26
CA ALA A 420 -5.42 5.89 -17.39
C ALA A 420 -4.86 5.23 -18.66
N ALA A 421 -4.47 5.99 -19.68
CA ALA A 421 -3.86 5.45 -20.90
C ALA A 421 -2.36 5.15 -20.75
N ASP A 422 -1.73 5.68 -19.71
CA ASP A 422 -0.34 5.41 -19.41
C ASP A 422 -0.22 4.14 -18.55
N SER A 423 0.86 3.40 -18.75
CA SER A 423 1.23 2.26 -17.91
C SER A 423 2.74 2.12 -17.81
N PHE A 424 3.16 1.45 -16.74
CA PHE A 424 4.53 1.01 -16.57
C PHE A 424 4.59 -0.51 -16.72
N GLY A 425 5.59 -1.03 -17.43
CA GLY A 425 5.93 -2.45 -17.38
C GLY A 425 6.65 -2.78 -16.07
N THR A 426 7.89 -3.26 -16.14
CA THR A 426 8.67 -3.63 -14.95
C THR A 426 9.47 -2.46 -14.41
N VAL A 427 9.33 -2.16 -13.12
CA VAL A 427 10.16 -1.19 -12.41
C VAL A 427 10.96 -1.90 -11.33
N ALA A 428 12.29 -1.88 -11.45
CA ALA A 428 13.20 -2.50 -10.49
C ALA A 428 14.09 -1.45 -9.83
N PHE A 429 14.09 -1.42 -8.50
CA PHE A 429 14.93 -0.57 -7.67
C PHE A 429 15.72 -1.47 -6.72
N ASN A 430 16.92 -1.89 -7.13
CA ASN A 430 17.63 -3.00 -6.48
C ASN A 430 19.04 -2.61 -6.01
N ASP A 431 19.50 -3.11 -4.87
CA ASP A 431 20.90 -2.99 -4.44
C ASP A 431 21.39 -1.53 -4.25
N ASN A 432 20.47 -0.59 -4.00
CA ASN A 432 20.78 0.83 -3.84
C ASN A 432 21.00 1.21 -2.37
N GLN A 433 21.73 2.31 -2.17
CA GLN A 433 21.80 2.99 -0.88
C GLN A 433 21.10 4.34 -1.00
N VAL A 434 20.13 4.61 -0.13
CA VAL A 434 19.39 5.88 -0.09
C VAL A 434 19.48 6.45 1.31
N ARG A 435 19.99 7.68 1.46
CA ARG A 435 20.12 8.31 2.76
C ARG A 435 19.81 9.81 2.79
N ASP A 436 19.37 10.28 3.94
CA ASP A 436 19.16 11.70 4.25
C ASP A 436 18.23 12.40 3.25
N THR A 437 17.03 11.86 3.09
CA THR A 437 16.04 12.39 2.15
C THR A 437 14.96 13.25 2.81
N ASP A 438 14.46 14.24 2.07
CA ASP A 438 13.43 15.16 2.57
C ASP A 438 12.04 14.53 2.57
N HIS A 439 11.57 14.02 1.43
CA HIS A 439 10.18 13.62 1.23
C HIS A 439 9.96 12.12 1.42
N GLY A 440 10.85 11.28 0.88
CA GLY A 440 10.75 9.81 0.88
C GLY A 440 11.85 9.17 0.06
N ALA A 441 11.79 7.86 -0.23
CA ALA A 441 12.79 7.19 -1.05
C ALA A 441 12.25 6.77 -2.43
N VAL A 442 11.19 5.97 -2.46
CA VAL A 442 10.60 5.42 -3.69
C VAL A 442 9.08 5.56 -3.64
N THR A 443 8.50 6.23 -4.64
CA THR A 443 7.06 6.29 -4.85
C THR A 443 6.71 5.85 -6.27
N LEU A 444 5.85 4.83 -6.36
CA LEU A 444 5.22 4.38 -7.61
C LEU A 444 3.71 4.57 -7.47
N ASP A 445 3.20 5.65 -8.04
CA ASP A 445 1.78 6.00 -8.03
C ASP A 445 1.00 5.26 -9.14
N SER A 446 -0.31 5.40 -9.10
CA SER A 446 -1.24 4.93 -10.13
C SER A 446 -2.19 6.06 -10.55
N ASN A 447 -2.84 5.93 -11.71
CA ASN A 447 -3.82 6.90 -12.17
C ASN A 447 -4.95 6.23 -12.96
N PHE A 448 -6.05 5.94 -12.28
CA PHE A 448 -7.23 5.29 -12.87
C PHE A 448 -8.15 6.26 -13.66
N GLY A 449 -7.74 7.50 -13.92
CA GLY A 449 -8.49 8.43 -14.78
C GLY A 449 -9.85 8.86 -14.23
N LYS A 450 -10.71 9.40 -15.11
CA LYS A 450 -12.06 9.92 -14.83
C LYS A 450 -13.14 8.97 -15.35
N ALA A 451 -14.41 9.30 -15.07
CA ALA A 451 -15.59 8.53 -15.50
C ALA A 451 -15.57 8.15 -17.00
N GLU A 452 -15.08 9.06 -17.86
CA GLU A 452 -14.95 8.86 -19.31
C GLU A 452 -13.94 7.77 -19.72
N ASP A 453 -13.03 7.38 -18.84
CA ASP A 453 -12.00 6.34 -19.09
C ASP A 453 -12.50 4.91 -18.82
N ALA A 454 -13.76 4.70 -18.46
CA ALA A 454 -14.27 3.39 -18.04
C ALA A 454 -14.10 2.29 -19.11
N ALA A 455 -14.29 2.61 -20.40
CA ALA A 455 -14.11 1.65 -21.49
C ALA A 455 -12.63 1.24 -21.66
N LEU A 456 -11.70 2.16 -21.43
CA LEU A 456 -10.27 1.90 -21.46
C LEU A 456 -9.85 0.99 -20.28
N LEU A 457 -10.31 1.31 -19.07
CA LEU A 457 -10.05 0.48 -17.88
C LEU A 457 -10.62 -0.94 -18.02
N ALA A 458 -11.75 -1.08 -18.71
CA ALA A 458 -12.36 -2.39 -18.98
C ALA A 458 -11.61 -3.20 -20.06
N SER A 459 -10.90 -2.54 -20.98
CA SER A 459 -10.21 -3.18 -22.11
C SER A 459 -8.70 -3.36 -21.91
N ASN A 460 -8.09 -2.62 -20.98
CA ASN A 460 -6.67 -2.69 -20.68
C ASN A 460 -6.42 -2.92 -19.17
N PRO A 461 -6.01 -4.12 -18.75
CA PRO A 461 -5.79 -4.43 -17.33
C PRO A 461 -4.60 -3.69 -16.70
N LEU A 462 -3.71 -3.08 -17.50
CA LEU A 462 -2.60 -2.26 -17.04
C LEU A 462 -2.89 -0.75 -17.07
N ALA A 463 -4.09 -0.35 -17.49
CA ALA A 463 -4.47 1.06 -17.61
C ALA A 463 -4.27 1.83 -16.30
N GLY A 464 -3.36 2.81 -16.31
CA GLY A 464 -3.07 3.64 -15.14
C GLY A 464 -2.21 2.96 -14.07
N ARG A 465 -1.56 1.83 -14.36
CA ARG A 465 -0.90 0.98 -13.37
C ARG A 465 0.50 0.53 -13.78
N THR A 466 1.21 -0.05 -12.81
CA THR A 466 2.48 -0.74 -13.02
C THR A 466 2.26 -2.24 -13.14
N GLU A 467 2.92 -2.88 -14.09
CA GLU A 467 2.83 -4.32 -14.29
C GLU A 467 3.56 -5.10 -13.19
N HIS A 468 4.85 -4.82 -13.00
CA HIS A 468 5.67 -5.51 -12.00
C HIS A 468 6.60 -4.53 -11.28
N VAL A 469 6.79 -4.74 -9.97
CA VAL A 469 7.68 -3.92 -9.14
C VAL A 469 8.62 -4.81 -8.34
N ASP A 470 9.92 -4.56 -8.50
CA ASP A 470 10.99 -5.09 -7.66
C ASP A 470 11.57 -3.97 -6.80
N VAL A 471 11.59 -4.17 -5.48
CA VAL A 471 12.38 -3.35 -4.56
C VAL A 471 13.23 -4.31 -3.74
N LEU A 472 14.45 -4.59 -4.21
CA LEU A 472 15.26 -5.69 -3.69
C LEU A 472 16.56 -5.20 -3.09
N ARG A 473 16.90 -5.67 -1.89
CA ARG A 473 18.23 -5.51 -1.27
C ARG A 473 18.71 -4.05 -1.20
N ASN A 474 17.82 -3.11 -0.95
CA ASN A 474 18.21 -1.72 -0.76
C ASN A 474 18.50 -1.41 0.70
N LYS A 475 19.35 -0.41 0.95
CA LYS A 475 19.57 0.18 2.26
C LYS A 475 19.00 1.59 2.29
N PHE A 476 18.11 1.87 3.22
CA PHE A 476 17.44 3.15 3.41
C PHE A 476 17.76 3.69 4.81
N GLU A 477 18.20 4.94 4.88
CA GLU A 477 18.62 5.57 6.14
C GLU A 477 18.13 7.02 6.23
N ARG A 478 17.49 7.41 7.33
CA ARG A 478 17.03 8.79 7.55
C ARG A 478 16.15 9.32 6.40
N ILE A 479 15.00 8.68 6.21
CA ILE A 479 14.10 8.96 5.10
C ILE A 479 12.88 9.79 5.54
N GLY A 480 12.50 10.77 4.72
CA GLY A 480 11.27 11.56 4.92
C GLY A 480 11.37 12.63 6.00
N MET A 481 12.56 13.16 6.25
CA MET A 481 12.80 14.01 7.43
C MET A 481 12.22 15.44 7.31
N ARG A 482 11.90 15.91 6.09
CA ARG A 482 11.36 17.24 5.81
C ARG A 482 10.37 17.21 4.63
N ILE A 483 9.11 16.90 4.93
CA ILE A 483 8.08 16.64 3.91
C ILE A 483 7.46 17.91 3.31
N ILE A 484 6.88 17.79 2.12
CA ILE A 484 5.97 18.82 1.58
C ILE A 484 4.59 18.73 2.23
N SER A 485 3.81 19.80 2.10
CA SER A 485 2.45 19.81 2.64
C SER A 485 1.51 18.81 1.94
N GLY A 486 0.86 17.96 2.74
CA GLY A 486 -0.02 16.90 2.26
C GLY A 486 0.68 15.57 1.95
N GLU A 487 1.94 15.40 2.35
CA GLU A 487 2.65 14.12 2.36
C GLU A 487 3.04 13.72 3.81
N HIS A 488 3.64 12.54 4.00
CA HIS A 488 3.84 11.92 5.33
C HIS A 488 5.24 11.37 5.62
N GLY A 489 6.19 11.49 4.69
CA GLY A 489 7.58 11.05 4.94
C GLY A 489 7.79 9.55 4.76
N HIS A 490 6.97 8.91 3.94
CA HIS A 490 7.00 7.48 3.66
C HIS A 490 8.27 7.06 2.93
N CYS A 491 8.85 5.90 3.29
CA CYS A 491 10.06 5.41 2.64
C CYS A 491 9.76 4.78 1.27
N VAL A 492 8.99 3.69 1.23
CA VAL A 492 8.55 3.03 0.00
C VAL A 492 7.03 2.99 -0.06
N ASP A 493 6.44 3.55 -1.13
CA ASP A 493 5.00 3.56 -1.41
C ASP A 493 4.75 3.03 -2.84
N VAL A 494 4.17 1.84 -2.93
CA VAL A 494 3.88 1.16 -4.20
C VAL A 494 2.39 0.96 -4.37
N ARG A 495 1.79 1.63 -5.36
CA ARG A 495 0.33 1.67 -5.52
C ARG A 495 -0.16 0.86 -6.70
N TYR A 496 -0.95 -0.16 -6.40
CA TYR A 496 -1.68 -1.00 -7.33
C TYR A 496 -0.82 -1.60 -8.46
N PRO A 497 0.34 -2.21 -8.19
CA PRO A 497 0.98 -3.03 -9.23
C PRO A 497 0.16 -4.30 -9.47
N VAL A 498 0.31 -4.95 -10.63
CA VAL A 498 -0.30 -6.30 -10.83
C VAL A 498 0.45 -7.32 -9.97
N THR A 499 1.77 -7.23 -9.94
CA THR A 499 2.61 -8.05 -9.06
C THR A 499 3.74 -7.24 -8.44
N SER A 500 4.19 -7.60 -7.24
CA SER A 500 5.35 -6.94 -6.62
C SER A 500 6.18 -7.88 -5.76
N HIS A 501 7.48 -7.62 -5.70
CA HIS A 501 8.44 -8.32 -4.87
C HIS A 501 9.31 -7.32 -4.09
N LEU A 502 9.08 -7.24 -2.78
CA LEU A 502 9.81 -6.39 -1.86
C LEU A 502 10.61 -7.28 -0.91
N ALA A 503 11.91 -7.46 -1.16
CA ALA A 503 12.71 -8.37 -0.37
C ALA A 503 14.14 -7.93 -0.09
N GLY A 504 14.64 -8.26 1.10
CA GLY A 504 16.04 -7.97 1.46
C GLY A 504 16.33 -6.52 1.82
N ASN A 505 15.33 -5.67 1.97
CA ASN A 505 15.54 -4.24 2.23
C ASN A 505 15.83 -3.97 3.70
N HIS A 506 16.75 -3.04 3.97
CA HIS A 506 17.15 -2.61 5.32
C HIS A 506 16.81 -1.14 5.49
N LEU A 507 15.85 -0.84 6.36
CA LEU A 507 15.35 0.50 6.63
C LEU A 507 15.71 0.88 8.06
N HIS A 508 16.31 2.06 8.24
CA HIS A 508 16.68 2.59 9.55
C HIS A 508 16.35 4.08 9.66
N ARG A 509 15.68 4.47 10.76
CA ARG A 509 15.28 5.86 11.05
C ARG A 509 14.39 6.46 9.97
N ILE A 510 13.13 6.07 9.97
CA ILE A 510 12.14 6.49 8.95
C ILE A 510 11.08 7.37 9.59
N ALA A 511 10.78 8.52 8.97
CA ALA A 511 9.82 9.48 9.49
C ALA A 511 8.37 8.96 9.45
N GLY A 512 7.94 8.47 8.28
CA GLY A 512 6.65 7.81 8.04
C GLY A 512 6.75 6.29 8.05
N TRP A 513 5.83 5.60 7.36
CA TRP A 513 5.90 4.14 7.20
C TRP A 513 7.17 3.68 6.47
N GLY A 514 7.53 2.42 6.68
CA GLY A 514 8.66 1.78 6.02
C GLY A 514 8.32 1.33 4.60
N LEU A 515 7.64 0.19 4.48
CA LEU A 515 7.24 -0.42 3.21
C LEU A 515 5.73 -0.51 3.11
N ALA A 516 5.13 0.04 2.05
CA ALA A 516 3.70 -0.09 1.79
C ALA A 516 3.41 -0.60 0.37
N VAL A 517 2.45 -1.52 0.28
CA VAL A 517 1.93 -2.03 -1.01
C VAL A 517 0.40 -1.96 -1.01
N PHE A 518 -0.16 -1.30 -2.01
CA PHE A 518 -1.60 -1.33 -2.31
C PHE A 518 -1.83 -2.34 -3.42
N GLY A 519 -2.64 -3.36 -3.18
CA GLY A 519 -2.98 -4.37 -4.17
C GLY A 519 -4.33 -4.13 -4.82
N GLY A 520 -4.60 -4.77 -5.95
CA GLY A 520 -5.93 -4.75 -6.54
C GLY A 520 -6.35 -3.39 -7.12
N LYS A 521 -7.41 -2.75 -6.59
CA LYS A 521 -7.91 -1.44 -7.06
C LYS A 521 -8.33 -0.51 -5.91
N PRO A 522 -8.37 0.82 -6.10
CA PRO A 522 -8.82 1.77 -5.09
C PRO A 522 -10.32 1.70 -4.77
N SER A 523 -10.71 2.27 -3.61
CA SER A 523 -12.12 2.58 -3.26
C SER A 523 -12.77 3.56 -4.26
N SER A 524 -14.10 3.50 -4.37
CA SER A 524 -14.95 4.15 -5.39
C SER A 524 -15.09 5.68 -5.36
N GLY A 525 -14.09 6.43 -4.90
CA GLY A 525 -14.11 7.91 -4.93
C GLY A 525 -14.29 8.51 -6.34
N ALA A 526 -14.01 7.73 -7.39
CA ALA A 526 -14.31 8.06 -8.78
C ALA A 526 -15.32 7.04 -9.38
N PRO A 527 -16.39 7.49 -10.08
CA PRO A 527 -17.48 6.63 -10.57
C PRO A 527 -17.07 5.48 -11.51
N ASN A 528 -15.88 5.55 -12.12
CA ASN A 528 -15.29 4.58 -13.06
C ASN A 528 -14.69 3.32 -12.41
N ILE A 529 -14.24 3.38 -11.15
CA ILE A 529 -13.54 2.24 -10.51
C ILE A 529 -14.53 1.11 -10.15
N ARG A 530 -15.83 1.42 -10.05
CA ARG A 530 -16.88 0.45 -9.73
C ARG A 530 -17.02 -0.64 -10.80
N GLY A 531 -16.82 -0.33 -12.08
CA GLY A 531 -17.01 -1.29 -13.18
C GLY A 531 -15.78 -2.13 -13.55
N MET A 532 -14.62 -1.87 -12.94
CA MET A 532 -13.36 -2.51 -13.33
C MET A 532 -13.21 -3.88 -12.66
N ASP A 533 -12.85 -4.89 -13.46
CA ASP A 533 -12.47 -6.22 -12.98
C ASP A 533 -10.94 -6.25 -12.79
N VAL A 534 -10.46 -6.63 -11.61
CA VAL A 534 -9.03 -6.89 -11.36
C VAL A 534 -8.90 -8.36 -10.94
N PRO A 535 -8.82 -9.28 -11.91
CA PRO A 535 -8.85 -10.71 -11.63
C PRO A 535 -7.56 -11.20 -10.98
N PHE A 536 -6.45 -10.46 -11.10
CA PHE A 536 -5.15 -10.89 -10.60
C PHE A 536 -4.39 -9.77 -9.89
N SER A 537 -3.91 -10.08 -8.68
CA SER A 537 -3.00 -9.27 -7.87
C SER A 537 -2.16 -10.24 -7.02
N ARG A 538 -0.84 -10.09 -6.97
CA ARG A 538 0.01 -10.98 -6.13
C ARG A 538 1.25 -10.26 -5.62
N HIS A 539 1.45 -10.27 -4.30
CA HIS A 539 2.51 -9.47 -3.66
C HIS A 539 3.35 -10.30 -2.69
N LEU A 540 4.67 -10.29 -2.88
CA LEU A 540 5.67 -10.92 -2.01
C LEU A 540 6.41 -9.85 -1.21
N ILE A 541 6.40 -9.96 0.12
CA ILE A 541 7.11 -9.04 1.03
C ILE A 541 7.89 -9.88 2.05
N HIS A 542 9.21 -10.04 1.87
CA HIS A 542 9.98 -10.94 2.73
C HIS A 542 11.44 -10.61 2.95
N HIS A 543 12.01 -11.09 4.06
CA HIS A 543 13.42 -10.85 4.39
C HIS A 543 13.77 -9.35 4.46
N ASN A 544 12.84 -8.50 4.88
CA ASN A 544 13.10 -7.08 5.11
C ASN A 544 13.39 -6.83 6.59
N ARG A 545 14.33 -5.92 6.89
CA ARG A 545 14.58 -5.38 8.22
C ARG A 545 14.13 -3.93 8.27
N VAL A 546 13.21 -3.59 9.16
CA VAL A 546 12.71 -2.23 9.37
C VAL A 546 12.92 -1.85 10.83
N GLU A 547 13.69 -0.81 11.10
CA GLU A 547 14.06 -0.40 12.45
C GLU A 547 13.90 1.11 12.64
N ASP A 548 13.34 1.52 13.78
CA ASP A 548 13.13 2.94 14.12
C ASP A 548 12.31 3.67 13.06
N VAL A 549 11.06 3.24 12.90
CA VAL A 549 10.08 3.73 11.92
C VAL A 549 8.96 4.48 12.63
N LEU A 550 8.25 5.36 11.90
CA LEU A 550 7.20 6.21 12.45
C LEU A 550 7.72 7.24 13.46
N LEU A 551 8.91 7.80 13.19
CA LEU A 551 9.57 8.75 14.09
C LEU A 551 8.95 10.16 14.06
N LYS A 552 8.19 10.49 13.01
CA LYS A 552 7.50 11.79 12.87
C LYS A 552 6.03 11.68 12.49
N SER A 553 5.55 10.48 12.16
CA SER A 553 4.18 10.22 11.73
C SER A 553 3.53 9.16 12.62
N ASN A 554 2.21 9.22 12.78
CA ASN A 554 1.40 8.23 13.50
C ASN A 554 0.22 7.76 12.63
N ASP A 555 -0.45 6.67 13.04
CA ASP A 555 -1.50 5.96 12.29
C ASP A 555 -0.97 5.23 11.05
N TRP A 556 0.20 4.58 11.17
CA TRP A 556 0.84 3.84 10.08
C TRP A 556 1.62 2.61 10.59
N GLY A 557 2.13 1.80 9.65
CA GLY A 557 2.92 0.59 9.90
C GLY A 557 4.40 0.68 9.58
N GLY A 558 5.22 -0.22 10.12
CA GLY A 558 6.56 -0.49 9.62
C GLY A 558 6.52 -1.17 8.25
N ILE A 559 5.73 -2.24 8.16
CA ILE A 559 5.33 -2.90 6.91
C ILE A 559 3.80 -2.86 6.82
N GLU A 560 3.30 -2.39 5.69
CA GLU A 560 1.89 -2.08 5.51
C GLU A 560 1.33 -2.65 4.20
N THR A 561 0.10 -3.15 4.26
CA THR A 561 -0.63 -3.66 3.10
C THR A 561 -2.00 -3.00 3.04
N TRP A 562 -2.49 -2.80 1.82
CA TRP A 562 -3.75 -2.11 1.54
C TRP A 562 -4.52 -2.79 0.41
N GLN A 563 -5.85 -2.76 0.50
CA GLN A 563 -6.75 -3.19 -0.56
C GLN A 563 -6.60 -4.70 -0.88
N GLY A 564 -6.65 -5.09 -2.16
CA GLY A 564 -6.81 -6.51 -2.51
C GLY A 564 -5.51 -7.29 -2.68
N GLY A 565 -5.35 -8.35 -1.89
CA GLY A 565 -4.29 -9.33 -2.03
C GLY A 565 -4.53 -10.39 -3.13
N PRO A 566 -3.91 -11.58 -3.03
CA PRO A 566 -3.14 -12.06 -1.87
C PRO A 566 -1.83 -11.31 -1.62
N PHE A 567 -1.57 -11.05 -0.34
CA PHE A 567 -0.28 -10.59 0.18
C PHE A 567 0.40 -11.72 0.94
N TYR A 568 1.63 -12.06 0.55
CA TYR A 568 2.47 -13.01 1.27
C TYR A 568 3.58 -12.23 1.97
N VAL A 569 3.45 -12.13 3.29
CA VAL A 569 4.33 -11.32 4.14
C VAL A 569 5.05 -12.25 5.10
N PHE A 570 6.33 -12.55 4.84
CA PHE A 570 7.04 -13.56 5.63
C PHE A 570 8.52 -13.29 5.87
N ASN A 571 9.08 -13.87 6.91
CA ASN A 571 10.50 -13.72 7.26
C ASN A 571 10.97 -12.25 7.35
N ASN A 572 10.11 -11.32 7.77
CA ASN A 572 10.50 -9.92 8.00
C ASN A 572 10.81 -9.67 9.47
N VAL A 573 11.61 -8.63 9.74
CA VAL A 573 11.96 -8.16 11.09
C VAL A 573 11.59 -6.69 11.20
N VAL A 574 10.68 -6.36 12.11
CA VAL A 574 10.32 -4.97 12.41
C VAL A 574 10.61 -4.66 13.88
N ILE A 575 11.45 -3.65 14.11
CA ILE A 575 11.93 -3.26 15.44
C ILE A 575 11.56 -1.80 15.71
N ASN A 576 10.97 -1.56 16.87
CA ASN A 576 10.72 -0.23 17.40
C ASN A 576 9.88 0.69 16.49
N ALA A 577 8.71 0.21 16.02
CA ALA A 577 7.71 1.07 15.41
C ALA A 577 7.00 1.90 16.49
N LEU A 578 7.06 3.23 16.39
CA LEU A 578 6.62 4.15 17.46
C LEU A 578 5.27 4.81 17.17
N GLY A 579 5.26 5.83 16.30
CA GLY A 579 4.08 6.65 16.03
C GLY A 579 3.71 7.56 17.19
N PHE A 580 4.68 8.28 17.77
CA PHE A 580 4.48 9.11 18.95
C PHE A 580 3.43 10.22 18.72
N LYS A 581 2.53 10.40 19.70
CA LYS A 581 1.45 11.41 19.70
C LYS A 581 1.57 12.30 20.94
N ASN A 582 2.35 13.36 20.82
CA ASN A 582 2.65 14.27 21.94
C ASN A 582 1.40 14.80 22.64
N TRP A 583 0.36 15.18 21.89
CA TRP A 583 -0.88 15.74 22.46
C TRP A 583 -1.65 14.77 23.37
N THR A 584 -1.52 13.45 23.14
CA THR A 584 -2.14 12.41 23.98
C THR A 584 -1.27 11.98 25.15
N PHE A 585 0.02 12.30 25.11
CA PHE A 585 0.98 11.79 26.08
C PHE A 585 0.95 12.58 27.38
N LYS A 586 0.83 11.86 28.49
CA LYS A 586 0.95 12.41 29.84
C LYS A 586 1.85 11.46 30.64
N PRO A 587 2.98 11.94 31.20
CA PRO A 587 3.87 11.09 31.99
C PRO A 587 3.12 10.39 33.12
N GLY A 588 3.26 9.07 33.21
CA GLY A 588 2.62 8.23 34.23
C GLY A 588 1.13 7.95 34.01
N ASP A 589 0.50 8.47 32.96
CA ASP A 589 -0.89 8.16 32.63
C ASP A 589 -0.98 6.75 32.01
N THR A 590 -1.54 5.80 32.77
CA THR A 590 -1.69 4.41 32.35
C THR A 590 -2.88 4.18 31.41
N LYS A 591 -3.68 5.20 31.11
CA LYS A 591 -4.84 5.10 30.20
C LYS A 591 -4.52 5.51 28.77
N SER A 592 -3.48 6.31 28.57
CA SER A 592 -3.05 6.78 27.25
C SER A 592 -1.63 6.29 26.96
N ALA A 593 -1.47 5.57 25.86
CA ALA A 593 -0.15 5.14 25.42
C ALA A 593 0.72 6.31 24.91
N GLY A 594 0.12 7.42 24.47
CA GLY A 594 0.91 8.49 23.85
C GLY A 594 1.57 8.09 22.52
N SER A 595 1.23 6.92 21.96
CA SER A 595 1.78 6.39 20.72
C SER A 595 0.72 5.65 19.92
N PHE A 596 0.84 5.67 18.60
CA PHE A 596 -0.08 5.05 17.66
C PHE A 596 0.65 4.68 16.37
N GLY A 597 1.56 3.72 16.49
CA GLY A 597 2.31 3.15 15.38
C GLY A 597 2.39 1.64 15.53
N HIS A 598 2.54 0.95 14.40
CA HIS A 598 2.34 -0.49 14.33
C HIS A 598 3.53 -1.15 13.62
N ALA A 599 3.97 -2.34 14.08
CA ALA A 599 5.04 -3.04 13.36
C ALA A 599 4.54 -3.56 12.00
N TYR A 600 3.39 -4.25 12.00
CA TYR A 600 2.66 -4.65 10.80
C TYR A 600 1.26 -4.02 10.80
N TYR A 601 0.87 -3.38 9.70
CA TYR A 601 -0.44 -2.74 9.56
C TYR A 601 -1.19 -3.20 8.30
N LEU A 602 -2.43 -3.64 8.48
CA LEU A 602 -3.37 -4.01 7.42
C LEU A 602 -4.52 -2.99 7.43
N ASP A 603 -4.49 -1.98 6.56
CA ASP A 603 -5.54 -0.96 6.45
C ASP A 603 -6.42 -1.22 5.24
N GLY A 604 -7.63 -1.72 5.51
CA GLY A 604 -8.54 -2.22 4.48
C GLY A 604 -7.83 -3.21 3.56
N SER A 605 -7.04 -4.13 4.14
CA SER A 605 -6.23 -5.11 3.42
C SER A 605 -6.84 -6.50 3.55
N PHE A 606 -6.92 -7.21 2.44
CA PHE A 606 -7.71 -8.43 2.33
C PHE A 606 -6.89 -9.58 1.77
N LYS A 607 -7.08 -10.77 2.35
CA LYS A 607 -6.36 -11.99 2.00
C LYS A 607 -4.84 -11.87 2.24
N ASN A 608 -4.46 -11.73 3.51
CA ASN A 608 -3.06 -11.68 3.93
C ASN A 608 -2.61 -13.01 4.55
N TYR A 609 -1.40 -13.44 4.18
CA TYR A 609 -0.69 -14.53 4.85
C TYR A 609 0.57 -13.94 5.49
N LEU A 610 0.50 -13.70 6.80
CA LEU A 610 1.61 -13.20 7.62
C LEU A 610 2.22 -14.35 8.42
N PHE A 611 3.44 -14.76 8.08
CA PHE A 611 4.08 -15.87 8.79
C PHE A 611 5.59 -15.77 8.93
N ASN A 612 6.13 -16.45 9.95
CA ASN A 612 7.56 -16.41 10.29
C ASN A 612 8.09 -14.97 10.49
N ASN A 613 7.26 -13.99 10.78
CA ASN A 613 7.74 -12.62 10.99
C ASN A 613 8.14 -12.39 12.44
N ILE A 614 9.07 -11.46 12.65
CA ILE A 614 9.49 -10.99 13.97
C ILE A 614 9.07 -9.53 14.11
N ALA A 615 8.39 -9.22 15.21
CA ALA A 615 8.11 -7.86 15.65
C ALA A 615 8.65 -7.68 17.08
N ALA A 616 9.42 -6.62 17.32
CA ALA A 616 9.96 -6.34 18.64
C ALA A 616 9.85 -4.85 19.01
N GLY A 617 9.30 -4.57 20.18
CA GLY A 617 9.39 -3.27 20.82
C GLY A 617 10.63 -3.14 21.70
N ARG A 618 11.05 -1.90 21.96
CA ARG A 618 12.06 -1.59 22.99
C ARG A 618 11.42 -1.26 24.33
N ASN A 619 10.16 -0.80 24.32
CA ASN A 619 9.42 -0.40 25.51
C ASN A 619 7.92 -0.66 25.35
N ASN A 620 7.30 -1.34 26.31
CA ASN A 620 5.84 -1.57 26.38
C ASN A 620 5.20 -0.94 27.62
N THR A 621 5.90 -0.07 28.34
CA THR A 621 5.36 0.54 29.56
C THR A 621 4.47 1.74 29.22
N ILE A 622 3.16 1.61 29.42
CA ILE A 622 2.20 2.70 29.21
C ILE A 622 2.52 3.88 30.14
N GLY A 623 2.32 5.11 29.66
CA GLY A 623 2.64 6.34 30.40
C GLY A 623 4.10 6.77 30.29
N THR A 624 4.92 6.07 29.50
CA THR A 624 6.30 6.46 29.17
C THR A 624 6.44 6.86 27.70
N LYS A 625 7.46 7.67 27.38
CA LYS A 625 7.77 8.02 25.99
C LYS A 625 8.28 6.78 25.24
N GLY A 626 7.99 6.73 23.95
CA GLY A 626 8.49 5.68 23.06
C GLY A 626 7.89 4.29 23.33
N VAL A 627 6.68 4.21 23.88
CA VAL A 627 5.99 2.93 24.03
C VAL A 627 5.58 2.36 22.67
N ASN A 628 5.94 1.11 22.41
CA ASN A 628 5.49 0.35 21.26
C ASN A 628 4.10 -0.22 21.57
N ILE A 629 3.09 0.31 20.89
CA ILE A 629 1.72 -0.08 21.16
C ILE A 629 1.41 -1.47 20.62
N THR A 630 1.54 -1.71 19.31
CA THR A 630 1.10 -2.98 18.71
C THR A 630 2.14 -3.60 17.79
N GLY A 631 2.25 -4.92 17.84
CA GLY A 631 2.97 -5.69 16.83
C GLY A 631 2.17 -5.85 15.53
N LEU A 632 0.85 -6.03 15.66
CA LEU A 632 -0.05 -6.23 14.52
C LEU A 632 -1.32 -5.40 14.67
N GLN A 633 -1.61 -4.59 13.66
CA GLN A 633 -2.80 -3.77 13.57
C GLN A 633 -3.61 -4.16 12.32
N ASN A 634 -4.94 -4.24 12.45
CA ASN A 634 -5.82 -4.28 11.29
C ASN A 634 -7.09 -3.42 11.46
N ILE A 635 -7.64 -2.95 10.35
CA ILE A 635 -8.90 -2.20 10.25
C ILE A 635 -9.59 -2.50 8.91
N PHE A 636 -10.92 -2.61 8.88
CA PHE A 636 -11.71 -2.94 7.68
C PHE A 636 -11.18 -4.15 6.91
N SER A 637 -10.53 -5.12 7.55
CA SER A 637 -9.74 -6.19 6.92
C SER A 637 -10.36 -7.57 7.20
N PHE A 638 -10.29 -8.52 6.26
CA PHE A 638 -10.84 -9.87 6.46
C PHE A 638 -10.05 -10.94 5.64
N GLU A 639 -10.23 -12.23 5.97
CA GLU A 639 -9.47 -13.39 5.42
C GLU A 639 -7.96 -13.31 5.67
N ASN A 640 -7.56 -13.07 6.92
CA ASN A 640 -6.16 -12.91 7.28
C ASN A 640 -5.64 -14.09 8.11
N TRP A 641 -4.44 -14.55 7.77
CA TRP A 641 -3.76 -15.66 8.42
C TRP A 641 -2.48 -15.13 9.08
N PHE A 642 -2.36 -15.37 10.38
CA PHE A 642 -1.21 -14.97 11.20
C PHE A 642 -0.65 -16.21 11.88
N PHE A 643 0.46 -16.74 11.39
CA PHE A 643 1.02 -17.97 11.93
C PHE A 643 2.54 -17.99 12.06
N HIS A 644 3.05 -18.69 13.07
CA HIS A 644 4.51 -18.76 13.34
C HIS A 644 5.21 -17.40 13.47
N ASN A 645 4.51 -16.34 13.86
CA ASN A 645 5.15 -15.04 14.11
C ASN A 645 5.65 -14.96 15.56
N THR A 646 6.67 -14.15 15.79
CA THR A 646 7.20 -13.84 17.12
C THR A 646 6.98 -12.36 17.42
N PHE A 647 6.27 -12.08 18.52
CA PHE A 647 6.03 -10.73 19.01
C PHE A 647 6.67 -10.57 20.39
N PHE A 648 7.51 -9.56 20.54
CA PHE A 648 8.17 -9.25 21.80
C PHE A 648 7.91 -7.81 22.22
N LYS A 649 7.47 -7.61 23.46
CA LYS A 649 7.47 -6.31 24.15
C LYS A 649 6.55 -5.25 23.52
N PHE A 650 5.25 -5.52 23.55
CA PHE A 650 4.20 -4.57 23.10
C PHE A 650 3.14 -4.32 24.17
N ALA A 651 2.49 -3.16 24.14
CA ALA A 651 1.38 -2.87 25.06
C ALA A 651 0.10 -3.64 24.69
N GLU A 652 -0.28 -3.58 23.41
CA GLU A 652 -1.45 -4.19 22.81
C GLU A 652 -1.01 -5.03 21.61
N VAL A 653 -0.60 -6.29 21.81
CA VAL A 653 0.21 -6.99 20.80
C VAL A 653 -0.48 -7.09 19.44
N THR A 654 -1.76 -7.48 19.44
CA THR A 654 -2.60 -7.55 18.24
C THR A 654 -3.88 -6.75 18.46
N ARG A 655 -4.23 -5.90 17.48
CA ARG A 655 -5.34 -4.97 17.58
C ARG A 655 -6.18 -4.97 16.31
N GLN A 656 -7.51 -5.10 16.48
CA GLN A 656 -8.52 -4.88 15.45
C GLN A 656 -9.26 -3.60 15.79
N GLN A 657 -9.06 -2.54 15.00
CA GLN A 657 -9.66 -1.22 15.30
C GLN A 657 -11.15 -1.19 15.02
N GLU A 658 -11.58 -1.79 13.91
CA GLU A 658 -12.98 -2.08 13.66
C GLU A 658 -13.17 -3.58 13.91
N PRO A 659 -13.81 -3.97 15.02
CA PRO A 659 -14.12 -5.36 15.30
C PRO A 659 -15.25 -5.87 14.40
N SER A 660 -14.95 -6.16 13.13
CA SER A 660 -15.85 -6.98 12.30
C SER A 660 -15.47 -8.45 12.51
N SER A 661 -16.21 -9.11 13.40
CA SER A 661 -16.15 -10.55 13.72
C SER A 661 -15.84 -11.49 12.54
N GLY A 662 -14.66 -12.11 12.40
CA GLY A 662 -14.48 -13.30 11.54
C GLY A 662 -13.23 -13.40 10.66
N ARG A 663 -12.96 -14.62 10.18
CA ARG A 663 -12.00 -14.98 9.12
C ARG A 663 -10.59 -14.51 9.38
N SER A 664 -10.21 -14.52 10.65
CA SER A 664 -8.85 -14.27 11.11
C SER A 664 -8.36 -15.48 11.89
N ARG A 665 -7.14 -15.93 11.57
CA ARG A 665 -6.54 -17.14 12.15
C ARG A 665 -5.22 -16.80 12.79
N TYR A 666 -5.08 -17.12 14.08
CA TYR A 666 -3.89 -16.88 14.89
C TYR A 666 -3.33 -18.22 15.36
N LEU A 667 -2.34 -18.73 14.63
CA LEU A 667 -1.87 -20.11 14.75
C LEU A 667 -0.38 -20.17 15.10
N ALA A 668 -0.03 -20.83 16.20
CA ALA A 668 1.37 -21.11 16.54
C ALA A 668 2.29 -19.86 16.60
N ASN A 669 1.78 -18.73 17.06
CA ASN A 669 2.58 -17.52 17.29
C ASN A 669 3.19 -17.52 18.70
N VAL A 670 4.30 -16.80 18.89
CA VAL A 670 4.88 -16.52 20.21
C VAL A 670 4.56 -15.07 20.58
N PHE A 671 3.94 -14.88 21.75
CA PHE A 671 3.65 -13.59 22.36
C PHE A 671 4.42 -13.49 23.68
N ASP A 672 5.49 -12.70 23.70
CA ASP A 672 6.39 -12.56 24.85
C ASP A 672 6.41 -11.10 25.33
N ASP A 673 6.13 -10.88 26.62
CA ASP A 673 6.12 -9.56 27.29
C ASP A 673 5.03 -8.61 26.75
N ALA A 674 3.81 -8.74 27.28
CA ALA A 674 2.67 -7.88 26.93
C ALA A 674 2.04 -7.23 28.17
N THR A 675 1.83 -5.91 28.14
CA THR A 675 1.48 -5.13 29.34
C THR A 675 0.02 -4.67 29.44
N ARG A 676 -0.75 -4.63 28.34
CA ARG A 676 -2.18 -4.24 28.35
C ARG A 676 -3.09 -5.34 27.82
N TYR A 677 -2.90 -5.73 26.57
CA TYR A 677 -3.69 -6.76 25.88
C TYR A 677 -2.80 -7.60 24.97
N VAL A 678 -3.10 -8.88 24.82
CA VAL A 678 -2.57 -9.66 23.69
C VAL A 678 -3.49 -9.53 22.49
N PHE A 679 -4.80 -9.81 22.67
CA PHE A 679 -5.82 -9.77 21.63
C PHE A 679 -6.84 -8.65 21.88
N ARG A 680 -6.59 -7.43 21.40
CA ARG A 680 -7.60 -6.35 21.36
C ARG A 680 -8.44 -6.48 20.08
N HIS A 681 -9.20 -7.57 19.97
CA HIS A 681 -10.03 -7.88 18.79
C HIS A 681 -11.51 -7.47 18.98
N THR A 682 -11.77 -6.70 20.03
CA THR A 682 -13.03 -6.02 20.27
C THR A 682 -12.72 -4.69 20.97
N ASN A 683 -13.68 -3.76 20.97
CA ASN A 683 -13.57 -2.55 21.78
C ASN A 683 -13.83 -2.94 23.25
N PRO A 684 -12.85 -2.83 24.16
CA PRO A 684 -13.07 -3.20 25.55
C PRO A 684 -14.17 -2.33 26.17
N LYS A 685 -15.20 -2.96 26.74
CA LYS A 685 -16.35 -2.27 27.32
C LYS A 685 -15.99 -1.42 28.56
N ASP A 686 -14.91 -1.79 29.24
CA ASP A 686 -14.44 -1.17 30.48
C ASP A 686 -13.44 -0.03 30.22
N ASP A 687 -13.01 0.14 28.96
CA ASP A 687 -12.08 1.19 28.55
C ASP A 687 -12.83 2.43 28.04
N ALA A 688 -12.13 3.56 28.01
CA ALA A 688 -12.62 4.72 27.26
C ALA A 688 -12.82 4.33 25.79
N PRO A 689 -13.89 4.81 25.13
CA PRO A 689 -14.12 4.58 23.71
C PRO A 689 -12.88 4.93 22.90
N ASP A 690 -12.59 4.10 21.90
CA ASP A 690 -11.48 4.35 20.98
C ASP A 690 -11.63 5.76 20.39
N PRO A 691 -10.60 6.64 20.47
CA PRO A 691 -10.66 7.97 19.87
C PRO A 691 -11.03 7.94 18.38
N ASN A 692 -10.76 6.82 17.71
CA ASN A 692 -11.04 6.60 16.29
C ASN A 692 -12.41 5.96 16.03
N ALA A 693 -13.23 5.73 17.06
CA ALA A 693 -14.55 5.07 16.95
C ALA A 693 -15.52 5.77 15.99
N SER A 694 -15.32 7.07 15.72
CA SER A 694 -16.13 7.81 14.75
C SER A 694 -15.87 7.45 13.27
N HIS A 695 -14.72 6.81 12.99
CA HIS A 695 -14.26 6.46 11.65
C HIS A 695 -14.87 5.15 11.11
N TYR A 696 -15.45 4.33 11.99
CA TYR A 696 -16.10 3.07 11.64
C TYR A 696 -17.50 2.97 12.28
N THR A 697 -18.28 1.97 11.88
CA THR A 697 -19.60 1.72 12.48
C THR A 697 -19.44 0.76 13.66
N GLN A 698 -20.06 1.08 14.79
CA GLN A 698 -20.14 0.18 15.94
C GLN A 698 -21.34 -0.77 15.78
N GLY A 699 -21.11 -2.06 16.06
CA GLY A 699 -22.10 -3.13 15.89
C GLY A 699 -22.08 -3.76 14.49
N GLY A 700 -22.23 -5.09 14.40
CA GLY A 700 -22.13 -5.83 13.13
C GLY A 700 -22.45 -7.32 13.26
N THR A 701 -22.44 -8.07 12.14
CA THR A 701 -22.59 -9.53 12.17
C THR A 701 -21.24 -10.18 12.38
N PHE A 702 -21.06 -10.86 13.52
CA PHE A 702 -19.81 -11.53 13.87
C PHE A 702 -19.82 -12.98 13.35
N ASP A 703 -18.96 -13.30 12.39
CA ASP A 703 -18.74 -14.66 11.86
C ASP A 703 -17.79 -15.46 12.78
N TYR A 704 -18.19 -15.66 14.04
CA TYR A 704 -17.40 -16.41 15.02
C TYR A 704 -16.95 -17.80 14.55
N PRO A 705 -17.78 -18.60 13.83
CA PRO A 705 -17.37 -19.93 13.37
C PRO A 705 -16.18 -19.95 12.41
N SER A 706 -15.81 -18.80 11.84
CA SER A 706 -14.66 -18.66 10.95
C SER A 706 -13.35 -18.23 11.65
N LEU A 707 -13.40 -17.95 12.95
CA LEU A 707 -12.22 -17.62 13.75
C LEU A 707 -11.41 -18.88 14.07
N ALA A 708 -10.09 -18.76 14.17
CA ALA A 708 -9.24 -19.83 14.65
C ALA A 708 -8.12 -19.30 15.55
N TYR A 709 -8.00 -19.88 16.74
CA TYR A 709 -6.88 -19.66 17.66
C TYR A 709 -6.34 -21.02 18.09
N ALA A 710 -5.09 -21.30 17.74
CA ALA A 710 -4.48 -22.60 18.03
C ALA A 710 -2.99 -22.48 18.33
N GLY A 711 -2.49 -23.25 19.30
CA GLY A 711 -1.05 -23.50 19.49
C GLY A 711 -0.17 -22.27 19.77
N ASN A 712 -0.75 -21.13 20.14
CA ASN A 712 0.06 -19.95 20.46
C ASN A 712 0.80 -20.14 21.79
N VAL A 713 1.89 -19.43 21.98
CA VAL A 713 2.68 -19.44 23.23
C VAL A 713 2.66 -18.07 23.83
N PHE A 714 2.34 -17.98 25.11
CA PHE A 714 2.27 -16.72 25.84
C PHE A 714 3.28 -16.74 26.98
N HIS A 715 4.01 -15.64 27.18
CA HIS A 715 4.91 -15.49 28.32
C HIS A 715 4.92 -14.04 28.81
N LYS A 716 5.01 -13.87 30.13
CA LYS A 716 5.05 -12.55 30.80
C LYS A 716 3.92 -11.62 30.33
N ILE A 717 2.69 -12.13 30.39
CA ILE A 717 1.49 -11.34 30.14
C ILE A 717 1.09 -10.69 31.47
N THR A 718 1.44 -9.42 31.65
CA THR A 718 1.09 -8.66 32.88
C THR A 718 -0.23 -7.91 32.74
N GLY A 719 -0.69 -7.71 31.51
CA GLY A 719 -2.03 -7.19 31.20
C GLY A 719 -3.09 -8.28 31.16
N ARG A 720 -4.15 -8.04 30.39
CA ARG A 720 -5.24 -9.00 30.14
C ARG A 720 -4.97 -9.78 28.87
N LEU A 721 -5.55 -10.98 28.72
CA LEU A 721 -5.35 -11.75 27.50
C LEU A 721 -6.00 -11.06 26.30
N GLY A 722 -7.30 -10.76 26.36
CA GLY A 722 -7.98 -10.08 25.27
C GLY A 722 -9.45 -10.43 25.10
N GLY A 723 -10.09 -9.89 24.07
CA GLY A 723 -11.49 -10.14 23.73
C GLY A 723 -11.74 -10.12 22.23
N PHE A 724 -12.78 -10.84 21.80
CA PHE A 724 -13.18 -11.00 20.40
C PHE A 724 -14.69 -10.85 20.18
N GLU A 725 -15.47 -10.76 21.27
CA GLU A 725 -16.93 -10.69 21.23
C GLU A 725 -17.40 -9.25 21.03
N GLU A 726 -18.53 -9.08 20.35
CA GLU A 726 -19.20 -7.79 20.16
C GLU A 726 -19.51 -7.07 21.48
N THR A 727 -19.73 -7.83 22.56
CA THR A 727 -20.03 -7.32 23.90
C THR A 727 -18.93 -6.44 24.49
N GLY A 728 -17.73 -6.47 23.90
CA GLY A 728 -16.55 -5.80 24.43
C GLY A 728 -15.99 -6.47 25.69
N PHE A 729 -16.45 -7.68 26.02
CA PHE A 729 -15.91 -8.43 27.15
C PHE A 729 -14.46 -8.85 26.88
N ILE A 730 -13.62 -8.68 27.90
CA ILE A 730 -12.20 -9.03 27.85
C ILE A 730 -11.95 -10.15 28.85
N TYR A 731 -11.28 -11.21 28.39
CA TYR A 731 -10.89 -12.35 29.21
C TYR A 731 -9.48 -12.14 29.78
N ASP A 732 -9.31 -12.50 31.06
CA ASP A 732 -8.03 -12.36 31.76
C ASP A 732 -7.15 -13.60 31.60
N THR A 733 -7.77 -14.78 31.43
CA THR A 733 -7.06 -16.07 31.36
C THR A 733 -7.24 -16.77 30.02
N LEU A 734 -6.25 -17.58 29.67
CA LEU A 734 -6.24 -18.42 28.47
C LEU A 734 -7.37 -19.45 28.45
N GLU A 735 -7.69 -20.02 29.61
CA GLU A 735 -8.77 -21.00 29.77
C GLU A 735 -10.14 -20.36 29.51
N ALA A 736 -10.41 -19.18 30.07
CA ALA A 736 -11.68 -18.49 29.89
C ALA A 736 -11.88 -18.07 28.43
N PHE A 737 -10.84 -17.55 27.79
CA PHE A 737 -10.87 -17.18 26.36
C PHE A 737 -11.09 -18.41 25.46
N SER A 738 -10.38 -19.51 25.71
CA SER A 738 -10.55 -20.77 24.97
C SER A 738 -11.95 -21.36 25.15
N THR A 739 -12.49 -21.32 26.37
CA THR A 739 -13.86 -21.78 26.67
C THR A 739 -14.89 -20.94 25.92
N ALA A 740 -14.70 -19.63 25.86
CA ALA A 740 -15.58 -18.74 25.11
C ALA A 740 -15.55 -19.02 23.60
N LEU A 741 -14.38 -19.20 23.01
CA LEU A 741 -14.22 -19.62 21.61
C LEU A 741 -14.95 -20.94 21.32
N GLY A 742 -14.87 -21.90 22.25
CA GLY A 742 -15.59 -23.16 22.16
C GLY A 742 -17.11 -22.99 22.14
N LYS A 743 -17.64 -22.09 22.98
CA LYS A 743 -19.10 -21.79 23.02
C LYS A 743 -19.61 -21.20 21.71
N VAL A 744 -18.83 -20.34 21.08
CA VAL A 744 -19.16 -19.75 19.76
C VAL A 744 -18.77 -20.63 18.58
N ARG A 745 -18.25 -21.84 18.85
CA ARG A 745 -17.89 -22.87 17.86
C ARG A 745 -16.92 -22.36 16.79
N ALA A 746 -15.88 -21.65 17.22
CA ALA A 746 -14.76 -21.25 16.35
C ALA A 746 -14.11 -22.47 15.65
N GLN A 747 -13.46 -22.29 14.49
CA GLN A 747 -12.75 -23.37 13.78
C GLN A 747 -11.65 -24.01 14.63
N ALA A 748 -11.02 -23.22 15.52
CA ALA A 748 -10.11 -23.71 16.54
C ALA A 748 -10.23 -22.85 17.81
N ALA A 749 -10.33 -23.52 18.95
CA ALA A 749 -10.47 -22.90 20.27
C ALA A 749 -9.33 -23.27 21.24
N SER A 750 -8.35 -24.08 20.80
CA SER A 750 -7.17 -24.49 21.58
C SER A 750 -6.12 -23.38 21.59
N THR A 751 -6.47 -22.22 22.16
CA THR A 751 -5.77 -20.94 21.99
C THR A 751 -4.26 -21.03 22.14
N GLY A 752 -3.75 -21.82 23.08
CA GLY A 752 -2.31 -22.03 23.24
C GLY A 752 -1.87 -22.53 24.61
N THR A 753 -0.65 -22.17 24.99
CA THR A 753 -0.04 -22.45 26.30
C THR A 753 0.54 -21.17 26.93
N LEU A 754 0.27 -20.95 28.21
CA LEU A 754 0.95 -19.94 29.02
C LEU A 754 2.23 -20.54 29.61
N ALA A 755 3.39 -20.09 29.14
CA ALA A 755 4.70 -20.56 29.56
C ALA A 755 5.10 -19.93 30.90
N THR A 756 5.72 -20.74 31.77
CA THR A 756 6.26 -20.31 33.07
C THR A 756 7.71 -19.81 33.00
N SER A 757 8.39 -20.08 31.89
CA SER A 757 9.77 -19.68 31.60
C SER A 757 9.83 -18.96 30.24
N PRO A 758 10.86 -18.13 30.00
CA PRO A 758 11.03 -17.44 28.73
C PRO A 758 11.01 -18.42 27.53
N PRO A 759 10.14 -18.21 26.53
CA PRO A 759 10.08 -19.07 25.36
C PRO A 759 11.24 -18.80 24.38
N LEU A 760 11.86 -17.62 24.48
CA LEU A 760 12.95 -17.13 23.64
C LEU A 760 14.25 -16.98 24.45
N ARG A 761 15.41 -17.04 23.80
CA ARG A 761 16.72 -17.00 24.48
C ARG A 761 17.08 -15.62 25.04
N ASP A 762 17.16 -14.61 24.17
CA ASP A 762 17.49 -13.23 24.57
C ASP A 762 16.90 -12.23 23.55
N PRO A 763 15.57 -12.11 23.48
CA PRO A 763 14.91 -11.28 22.47
C PRO A 763 15.23 -9.78 22.63
N ALA A 764 15.66 -9.33 23.82
CA ALA A 764 16.09 -7.95 24.04
C ALA A 764 17.39 -7.60 23.32
N GLN A 765 18.28 -8.59 23.11
CA GLN A 765 19.50 -8.46 22.30
C GLN A 765 19.32 -8.99 20.87
N GLY A 766 18.10 -9.32 20.47
CA GLY A 766 17.77 -9.81 19.13
C GLY A 766 18.02 -11.31 18.91
N ASP A 767 18.10 -12.11 19.98
CA ASP A 767 18.09 -13.58 19.89
C ASP A 767 16.69 -14.15 20.12
N PHE A 768 15.98 -14.34 19.01
CA PHE A 768 14.61 -14.85 18.94
C PHE A 768 14.55 -16.37 18.77
N ARG A 769 15.66 -17.09 18.91
CA ARG A 769 15.62 -18.56 18.92
C ARG A 769 14.83 -19.07 20.12
N PRO A 770 14.14 -20.22 20.00
CA PRO A 770 13.59 -20.90 21.16
C PRO A 770 14.63 -21.16 22.24
N ALA A 771 14.26 -20.90 23.49
CA ALA A 771 15.05 -21.28 24.66
C ALA A 771 15.12 -22.81 24.80
N ALA A 772 16.12 -23.32 25.55
CA ALA A 772 16.18 -24.74 25.89
C ALA A 772 14.94 -25.13 26.71
N GLY A 773 14.24 -26.20 26.29
CA GLY A 773 12.98 -26.60 26.92
C GLY A 773 11.81 -25.63 26.68
N SER A 774 11.92 -24.76 25.66
CA SER A 774 10.89 -23.77 25.35
C SER A 774 9.51 -24.39 25.14
N ALA A 775 8.49 -23.76 25.72
CA ALA A 775 7.08 -24.10 25.52
C ALA A 775 6.61 -23.94 24.06
N ALA A 776 7.41 -23.30 23.19
CA ALA A 776 7.15 -23.26 21.76
C ALA A 776 7.37 -24.62 21.06
N SER A 777 8.16 -25.51 21.66
CA SER A 777 8.41 -26.84 21.11
C SER A 777 7.12 -27.66 21.06
N GLY A 778 6.88 -28.34 19.93
CA GLY A 778 5.67 -29.15 19.71
C GLY A 778 4.42 -28.35 19.32
N GLN A 779 4.48 -27.02 19.30
CA GLN A 779 3.33 -26.15 19.04
C GLN A 779 3.23 -25.65 17.58
N GLY A 780 4.11 -26.13 16.68
CA GLY A 780 4.07 -25.80 15.26
C GLY A 780 2.88 -26.42 14.53
N PHE A 781 2.61 -25.95 13.32
CA PHE A 781 1.53 -26.47 12.48
C PHE A 781 1.97 -26.49 11.01
N GLN A 782 1.41 -27.41 10.23
CA GLN A 782 1.31 -27.25 8.79
C GLN A 782 0.10 -26.37 8.49
N VAL A 783 0.32 -25.34 7.67
CA VAL A 783 -0.71 -24.39 7.23
C VAL A 783 -0.64 -24.32 5.72
N PHE A 784 -1.77 -24.58 5.06
CA PHE A 784 -1.86 -24.44 3.62
C PHE A 784 -2.02 -22.99 3.21
N VAL A 785 -1.18 -22.56 2.27
CA VAL A 785 -1.21 -21.21 1.71
C VAL A 785 -1.39 -21.34 0.20
N PRO A 786 -2.59 -21.08 -0.35
CA PRO A 786 -2.82 -21.17 -1.79
C PRO A 786 -1.95 -20.15 -2.52
N TRP A 787 -1.42 -20.55 -3.67
CA TRP A 787 -0.71 -19.63 -4.57
C TRP A 787 -1.72 -18.82 -5.39
N GLY A 788 -1.52 -17.50 -5.45
CA GLY A 788 -2.47 -16.59 -6.07
C GLY A 788 -2.64 -16.90 -7.56
N LEU A 789 -3.88 -17.22 -7.94
CA LEU A 789 -4.32 -17.45 -9.32
C LEU A 789 -5.19 -16.30 -9.83
N SER A 790 -5.39 -16.23 -11.15
CA SER A 790 -6.19 -15.18 -11.79
C SER A 790 -7.67 -15.53 -11.82
N GLY A 791 -8.50 -14.65 -11.27
CA GLY A 791 -9.96 -14.74 -11.30
C GLY A 791 -10.49 -15.86 -10.42
N VAL A 792 -10.00 -16.00 -9.18
CA VAL A 792 -10.48 -17.04 -8.25
C VAL A 792 -11.92 -16.76 -7.82
N VAL A 793 -12.84 -17.63 -8.20
CA VAL A 793 -14.29 -17.50 -8.00
C VAL A 793 -14.88 -18.50 -6.99
N GLY A 794 -14.03 -19.39 -6.47
CA GLY A 794 -14.34 -20.31 -5.39
C GLY A 794 -13.06 -20.92 -4.83
N GLU A 795 -12.90 -20.94 -3.51
CA GLU A 795 -11.74 -21.51 -2.83
C GLU A 795 -12.16 -22.12 -1.49
N TRP A 796 -11.98 -23.43 -1.31
CA TRP A 796 -12.48 -24.20 -0.17
C TRP A 796 -11.40 -25.13 0.38
N ASP A 797 -11.10 -25.00 1.67
CA ASP A 797 -10.01 -25.70 2.37
C ASP A 797 -10.50 -26.92 3.20
N PHE A 798 -11.77 -27.32 3.04
CA PHE A 798 -12.45 -28.47 3.69
C PHE A 798 -12.15 -28.70 5.18
N VAL A 799 -11.75 -27.66 5.90
CA VAL A 799 -11.64 -27.67 7.35
C VAL A 799 -13.05 -27.68 7.94
N ARG A 800 -13.30 -28.63 8.85
CA ARG A 800 -14.60 -28.80 9.51
C ARG A 800 -15.04 -27.51 10.16
N ASN A 801 -16.23 -27.05 9.78
CA ASN A 801 -16.93 -26.00 10.49
C ASN A 801 -17.59 -26.61 11.75
N ALA A 802 -17.17 -26.14 12.92
CA ALA A 802 -17.67 -26.66 14.19
C ALA A 802 -19.12 -26.24 14.48
N ALA A 803 -19.60 -25.15 13.87
CA ALA A 803 -20.99 -24.71 14.00
C ALA A 803 -21.95 -25.56 13.17
N ASP A 804 -21.54 -25.89 11.94
CA ASP A 804 -22.31 -26.69 10.98
C ASP A 804 -21.36 -27.50 10.07
N PRO A 805 -21.15 -28.81 10.34
CA PRO A 805 -20.28 -29.66 9.52
C PRO A 805 -20.71 -29.77 8.06
N ALA A 806 -21.96 -29.49 7.71
CA ALA A 806 -22.40 -29.48 6.33
C ALA A 806 -21.98 -28.21 5.58
N ARG A 807 -21.40 -27.20 6.25
CA ARG A 807 -21.04 -25.92 5.64
C ARG A 807 -19.53 -25.73 5.52
N VAL A 808 -19.02 -25.70 4.30
CA VAL A 808 -17.60 -25.40 4.01
C VAL A 808 -17.45 -23.93 3.63
N LEU A 809 -16.55 -23.22 4.32
CA LEU A 809 -16.32 -21.79 4.08
C LEU A 809 -15.57 -21.55 2.77
N ASP A 810 -15.94 -20.48 2.08
CA ASP A 810 -15.33 -20.01 0.84
C ASP A 810 -14.38 -18.83 1.09
N GLY A 811 -13.10 -19.01 0.74
CA GLY A 811 -12.03 -18.02 0.89
C GLY A 811 -11.59 -17.34 -0.41
N HIS A 812 -12.39 -17.42 -1.48
CA HIS A 812 -11.99 -16.87 -2.78
C HIS A 812 -11.65 -15.38 -2.70
N TRP A 813 -10.87 -14.89 -3.65
CA TRP A 813 -10.63 -13.46 -3.77
C TRP A 813 -10.35 -13.12 -5.22
N SER A 814 -11.23 -12.30 -5.79
CA SER A 814 -11.12 -11.74 -7.13
C SER A 814 -11.81 -10.40 -7.09
N MET A 815 -11.10 -9.31 -7.40
CA MET A 815 -11.65 -7.96 -7.25
C MET A 815 -12.55 -7.58 -8.43
N THR A 816 -13.72 -8.19 -8.46
CA THR A 816 -14.79 -7.90 -9.41
C THR A 816 -15.38 -6.49 -9.22
N PRO A 817 -16.27 -6.03 -10.10
CA PRO A 817 -17.03 -4.79 -9.91
C PRO A 817 -17.73 -4.66 -8.54
N ALA A 818 -18.15 -5.79 -7.94
CA ALA A 818 -18.77 -5.81 -6.61
C ALA A 818 -17.86 -5.27 -5.48
N TYR A 819 -16.54 -5.34 -5.64
CA TYR A 819 -15.56 -4.77 -4.71
C TYR A 819 -15.34 -3.28 -4.96
N ALA A 820 -16.38 -2.47 -4.73
CA ALA A 820 -16.37 -1.02 -4.98
C ALA A 820 -15.80 -0.17 -3.83
N GLU A 821 -16.14 -0.48 -2.58
CA GLU A 821 -15.71 0.30 -1.40
C GLU A 821 -15.07 -0.59 -0.35
N ARG A 822 -13.83 -0.29 0.06
CA ARG A 822 -13.05 -1.15 0.97
C ARG A 822 -13.79 -1.51 2.26
N ASN A 823 -14.55 -0.56 2.83
CA ASN A 823 -15.32 -0.75 4.06
C ASN A 823 -16.46 -1.79 3.90
N ASP A 824 -16.81 -2.16 2.67
CA ASP A 824 -17.87 -3.11 2.36
C ASP A 824 -17.35 -4.40 1.71
N TYR A 825 -16.04 -4.56 1.50
CA TYR A 825 -15.48 -5.76 0.85
C TYR A 825 -15.81 -7.04 1.62
N GLY A 826 -15.77 -6.99 2.97
CA GLY A 826 -16.17 -8.10 3.82
C GLY A 826 -17.66 -8.47 3.71
N LYS A 827 -18.50 -7.57 3.18
CA LYS A 827 -19.94 -7.79 2.93
C LYS A 827 -20.21 -8.33 1.52
N THR A 828 -19.20 -8.42 0.66
CA THR A 828 -19.34 -8.97 -0.69
C THR A 828 -19.71 -10.45 -0.61
N ARG A 829 -20.58 -10.89 -1.52
CA ARG A 829 -21.16 -12.24 -1.50
C ARG A 829 -20.05 -13.31 -1.52
N ARG A 830 -20.24 -14.34 -0.68
CA ARG A 830 -19.42 -15.55 -0.62
C ARG A 830 -20.23 -16.76 -1.02
N TYR A 831 -19.53 -17.83 -1.39
CA TYR A 831 -20.08 -19.05 -1.95
C TYR A 831 -19.69 -20.28 -1.12
N PRO A 832 -20.05 -20.33 0.17
CA PRO A 832 -19.82 -21.52 0.99
C PRO A 832 -20.57 -22.72 0.39
N LEU A 833 -19.96 -23.90 0.46
CA LEU A 833 -20.62 -25.13 0.00
C LEU A 833 -21.56 -25.68 1.07
N THR A 834 -22.62 -26.33 0.62
CA THR A 834 -23.60 -27.04 1.45
C THR A 834 -23.50 -28.55 1.22
N GLY A 835 -23.33 -29.31 2.29
CA GLY A 835 -23.16 -30.74 2.29
C GLY A 835 -24.50 -31.46 2.36
N THR A 836 -24.69 -32.46 1.50
CA THR A 836 -25.77 -33.45 1.62
C THR A 836 -25.21 -34.68 2.30
N GLY A 837 -25.86 -35.15 3.37
CA GLY A 837 -25.42 -36.32 4.14
C GLY A 837 -24.09 -36.15 4.88
N ILE A 838 -23.61 -34.91 5.04
CA ILE A 838 -22.33 -34.60 5.69
C ILE A 838 -22.53 -34.33 7.19
N THR A 839 -21.81 -35.09 8.01
CA THR A 839 -21.73 -34.94 9.46
C THR A 839 -20.28 -34.74 9.91
N ALA A 840 -20.05 -34.61 11.22
CA ALA A 840 -18.71 -34.40 11.76
C ALA A 840 -17.77 -35.59 11.52
N GLU A 841 -18.32 -36.81 11.40
CA GLU A 841 -17.62 -38.08 11.17
C GLU A 841 -17.06 -38.18 9.74
N ASN A 842 -17.56 -37.37 8.80
CA ASN A 842 -17.02 -37.32 7.44
C ASN A 842 -15.67 -36.60 7.36
N TYR A 843 -15.27 -35.84 8.39
CA TYR A 843 -14.02 -35.12 8.34
C TYR A 843 -12.87 -35.93 8.95
N ILE A 844 -11.79 -36.05 8.19
CA ILE A 844 -10.58 -36.79 8.54
C ILE A 844 -9.37 -35.84 8.60
N ALA A 845 -8.24 -36.35 9.11
CA ALA A 845 -6.98 -35.62 9.06
C ALA A 845 -6.49 -35.50 7.61
N GLY A 846 -6.34 -34.27 7.15
CA GLY A 846 -5.74 -33.94 5.86
C GLY A 846 -4.27 -33.51 5.98
N PRO A 847 -3.47 -33.64 4.91
CA PRO A 847 -2.05 -33.27 4.89
C PRO A 847 -1.79 -31.76 4.76
N LEU A 848 -2.81 -30.96 4.42
CA LEU A 848 -2.66 -29.53 4.14
C LEU A 848 -2.61 -28.66 5.40
N ASN A 849 -3.37 -29.07 6.41
CA ASN A 849 -3.54 -28.31 7.64
C ASN A 849 -3.47 -29.26 8.84
N SER A 850 -2.49 -29.03 9.73
CA SER A 850 -2.37 -29.80 10.99
C SER A 850 -2.90 -29.05 12.21
N TRP A 851 -3.25 -27.77 12.06
CA TRP A 851 -3.84 -26.95 13.13
C TRP A 851 -5.29 -27.33 13.47
N ASN A 852 -5.96 -28.05 12.56
CA ASN A 852 -7.25 -28.68 12.80
C ASN A 852 -7.17 -30.15 12.36
N PRO A 853 -7.46 -31.13 13.24
CA PRO A 853 -7.37 -32.55 12.91
C PRO A 853 -8.49 -33.03 11.96
N ALA A 854 -9.50 -32.19 11.70
CA ALA A 854 -10.61 -32.43 10.77
C ALA A 854 -10.45 -31.50 9.55
N SER A 855 -9.36 -31.70 8.79
CA SER A 855 -8.87 -30.81 7.72
C SER A 855 -9.05 -31.35 6.30
N ALA A 856 -9.77 -32.47 6.14
CA ALA A 856 -10.22 -32.97 4.86
C ALA A 856 -11.61 -33.63 5.00
N ALA A 857 -12.39 -33.62 3.93
CA ALA A 857 -13.70 -34.28 3.89
C ALA A 857 -13.62 -35.60 3.12
N SER A 858 -14.15 -36.67 3.73
CA SER A 858 -14.36 -37.98 3.10
C SER A 858 -15.79 -38.06 2.57
N LEU A 859 -15.92 -38.14 1.25
CA LEU A 859 -17.20 -38.13 0.52
C LEU A 859 -17.40 -39.49 -0.14
N ASP A 860 -18.65 -39.96 -0.31
CA ASP A 860 -19.00 -41.19 -1.05
C ASP A 860 -19.55 -40.92 -2.47
N GLY A 861 -19.85 -39.63 -2.74
CA GLY A 861 -20.45 -39.08 -3.94
C GLY A 861 -21.83 -39.60 -4.34
N LYS A 862 -22.47 -40.44 -3.52
CA LYS A 862 -23.85 -40.90 -3.71
C LYS A 862 -24.79 -40.24 -2.72
N THR A 863 -24.49 -40.38 -1.44
CA THR A 863 -25.28 -39.82 -0.33
C THR A 863 -24.55 -38.68 0.38
N GLN A 864 -23.24 -38.55 0.15
CA GLN A 864 -22.31 -37.62 0.77
C GLN A 864 -21.59 -36.83 -0.31
N HIS A 865 -21.96 -35.56 -0.49
CA HIS A 865 -21.32 -34.64 -1.43
C HIS A 865 -21.58 -33.19 -1.00
N PHE A 866 -20.83 -32.27 -1.59
CA PHE A 866 -21.06 -30.84 -1.42
C PHE A 866 -21.65 -30.22 -2.68
N SER A 867 -22.48 -29.20 -2.49
CA SER A 867 -23.11 -28.46 -3.57
C SER A 867 -23.14 -26.96 -3.31
N LEU A 868 -23.26 -26.20 -4.39
CA LEU A 868 -23.59 -24.79 -4.38
C LEU A 868 -24.72 -24.58 -5.38
N ALA A 869 -25.88 -24.22 -4.84
CA ALA A 869 -27.09 -24.03 -5.63
C ALA A 869 -26.91 -22.93 -6.68
N HIS A 870 -27.40 -23.15 -7.89
CA HIS A 870 -27.33 -22.12 -8.95
C HIS A 870 -28.01 -20.81 -8.53
N SER A 871 -29.11 -20.89 -7.78
CA SER A 871 -29.80 -19.71 -7.23
C SER A 871 -28.93 -18.83 -6.33
N ALA A 872 -27.89 -19.38 -5.70
CA ALA A 872 -26.93 -18.61 -4.90
C ALA A 872 -25.95 -17.80 -5.76
N LEU A 873 -25.76 -18.20 -7.03
CA LEU A 873 -24.87 -17.55 -8.00
C LEU A 873 -25.51 -16.33 -8.67
N VAL A 874 -26.84 -16.24 -8.62
CA VAL A 874 -27.64 -15.22 -9.30
C VAL A 874 -28.12 -14.18 -8.28
N ILE A 875 -28.12 -12.91 -8.67
CA ILE A 875 -28.87 -11.86 -7.98
C ILE A 875 -30.25 -11.83 -8.64
N PRO A 876 -31.34 -12.11 -7.91
CA PRO A 876 -32.68 -11.97 -8.47
C PRO A 876 -32.86 -10.53 -8.96
N GLU A 877 -33.34 -10.36 -10.20
CA GLU A 877 -33.73 -9.03 -10.67
C GLU A 877 -34.83 -8.51 -9.75
N ALA A 878 -34.52 -7.46 -8.98
CA ALA A 878 -35.54 -6.77 -8.21
C ALA A 878 -36.51 -6.15 -9.21
N ALA A 879 -37.81 -6.43 -9.06
CA ALA A 879 -38.82 -5.66 -9.78
C ALA A 879 -38.58 -4.17 -9.50
N PRO A 880 -38.53 -3.30 -10.53
CA PRO A 880 -38.36 -1.88 -10.31
C PRO A 880 -39.42 -1.44 -9.30
N PRO A 881 -39.06 -0.69 -8.24
CA PRO A 881 -40.05 -0.23 -7.28
C PRO A 881 -41.15 0.49 -8.06
N ALA A 882 -42.40 0.14 -7.79
CA ALA A 882 -43.55 0.83 -8.39
C ALA A 882 -43.33 2.33 -8.19
N ALA A 883 -43.37 3.11 -9.29
CA ALA A 883 -43.16 4.54 -9.23
C ALA A 883 -44.18 5.14 -8.27
N ALA A 884 -43.73 5.52 -7.07
CA ALA A 884 -44.59 6.23 -6.13
C ALA A 884 -45.04 7.53 -6.82
N ALA A 885 -46.33 7.84 -6.74
CA ALA A 885 -46.89 9.02 -7.39
C ALA A 885 -46.09 10.28 -6.97
N PRO A 886 -45.80 11.21 -7.90
CA PRO A 886 -45.09 12.43 -7.54
C PRO A 886 -45.84 13.19 -6.44
N THR A 887 -45.09 13.73 -5.50
CA THR A 887 -45.60 14.59 -4.44
C THR A 887 -45.53 16.04 -4.86
N THR A 888 -46.60 16.77 -4.56
CA THR A 888 -46.71 18.20 -4.84
C THR A 888 -46.54 18.98 -3.54
N HIS A 889 -45.58 19.90 -3.52
CA HIS A 889 -45.29 20.78 -2.40
C HIS A 889 -45.56 22.22 -2.83
N ASP A 890 -46.70 22.76 -2.40
CA ASP A 890 -47.06 24.15 -2.66
C ASP A 890 -46.37 25.09 -1.64
N VAL A 891 -45.65 26.08 -2.14
CA VAL A 891 -45.13 27.21 -1.36
C VAL A 891 -45.81 28.50 -1.80
N GLU A 892 -45.61 29.60 -1.06
CA GLU A 892 -46.36 30.84 -1.28
C GLU A 892 -46.28 31.35 -2.74
N TRP A 893 -45.10 31.26 -3.37
CA TRP A 893 -44.80 31.84 -4.68
C TRP A 893 -44.59 30.80 -5.81
N ALA A 894 -44.56 29.50 -5.48
CA ALA A 894 -44.28 28.43 -6.42
C ALA A 894 -44.89 27.09 -5.96
N ARG A 895 -44.88 26.11 -6.86
CA ARG A 895 -45.25 24.72 -6.63
C ARG A 895 -44.07 23.85 -7.02
N ILE A 896 -43.65 22.92 -6.17
CA ILE A 896 -42.58 21.97 -6.43
C ILE A 896 -43.21 20.58 -6.60
N GLU A 897 -43.13 20.01 -7.79
CA GLU A 897 -43.60 18.66 -8.11
C GLU A 897 -42.38 17.75 -8.20
N ALA A 898 -42.22 16.87 -7.21
CA ALA A 898 -41.05 16.02 -7.06
C ALA A 898 -41.43 14.56 -6.83
N PRO A 899 -40.55 13.59 -7.15
CA PRO A 899 -40.79 12.19 -6.81
C PRO A 899 -41.06 12.03 -5.31
N ALA A 900 -41.92 11.09 -4.90
CA ALA A 900 -42.18 10.85 -3.47
C ALA A 900 -40.93 10.40 -2.70
N THR A 901 -39.99 9.75 -3.39
CA THR A 901 -38.70 9.34 -2.86
C THR A 901 -37.58 9.63 -3.87
N MET A 902 -36.36 9.84 -3.37
CA MET A 902 -35.17 10.05 -4.20
C MET A 902 -34.07 9.08 -3.78
N THR A 903 -33.47 8.38 -4.74
CA THR A 903 -32.37 7.42 -4.48
C THR A 903 -31.03 8.11 -4.73
N PRO A 904 -30.13 8.20 -3.74
CA PRO A 904 -28.76 8.66 -3.95
C PRO A 904 -28.05 7.82 -5.02
N GLY A 905 -27.42 8.48 -6.00
CA GLY A 905 -26.78 7.87 -7.15
C GLY A 905 -27.67 7.70 -8.38
N ALA A 906 -28.99 7.90 -8.28
CA ALA A 906 -29.92 7.85 -9.42
C ALA A 906 -30.39 9.26 -9.82
N PRO A 907 -30.52 9.58 -11.12
CA PRO A 907 -31.08 10.86 -11.55
C PRO A 907 -32.56 10.95 -11.15
N ALA A 908 -32.94 12.06 -10.53
CA ALA A 908 -34.30 12.39 -10.15
C ALA A 908 -34.69 13.72 -10.79
N THR A 909 -35.90 13.77 -11.34
CA THR A 909 -36.42 14.95 -12.03
C THR A 909 -37.60 15.53 -11.29
N PHE A 910 -37.64 16.84 -11.15
CA PHE A 910 -38.74 17.57 -10.52
C PHE A 910 -39.00 18.89 -11.24
N THR A 911 -40.19 19.44 -11.05
CA THR A 911 -40.64 20.67 -11.70
C THR A 911 -40.93 21.73 -10.65
N VAL A 912 -40.46 22.95 -10.89
CA VAL A 912 -40.80 24.13 -10.08
C VAL A 912 -41.68 25.04 -10.92
N THR A 913 -42.95 25.15 -10.56
CA THR A 913 -43.94 26.00 -11.23
C THR A 913 -44.19 27.25 -10.42
N LEU A 914 -43.74 28.41 -10.92
CA LEU A 914 -44.01 29.71 -10.34
C LEU A 914 -45.50 30.04 -10.44
N LYS A 915 -46.07 30.60 -9.37
CA LYS A 915 -47.49 31.03 -9.35
C LYS A 915 -47.70 32.36 -10.08
N GLN A 916 -46.63 33.11 -10.30
CA GLN A 916 -46.59 34.41 -10.98
C GLN A 916 -45.19 34.67 -11.53
N ALA A 917 -45.06 35.59 -12.49
CA ALA A 917 -43.76 36.00 -13.03
C ALA A 917 -42.85 36.60 -11.94
N LEU A 918 -41.53 36.47 -12.13
CA LEU A 918 -40.56 37.11 -11.23
C LEU A 918 -40.38 38.59 -11.58
N PRO A 919 -40.10 39.46 -10.60
CA PRO A 919 -39.73 40.84 -10.88
C PRO A 919 -38.50 40.95 -11.79
N GLU A 920 -38.42 42.02 -12.57
CA GLU A 920 -37.30 42.27 -13.50
C GLU A 920 -35.95 42.20 -12.78
N GLY A 921 -35.04 41.36 -13.28
CA GLY A 921 -33.71 41.13 -12.70
C GLY A 921 -33.60 39.98 -11.69
N GLU A 922 -34.71 39.44 -11.16
CA GLU A 922 -34.67 38.24 -10.32
C GLU A 922 -34.53 36.94 -11.14
N LYS A 923 -33.77 35.98 -10.61
CA LYS A 923 -33.56 34.66 -11.21
C LYS A 923 -34.03 33.55 -10.27
N LEU A 924 -34.48 32.42 -10.82
CA LEU A 924 -34.79 31.21 -10.07
C LEU A 924 -33.54 30.35 -9.88
N PHE A 925 -33.33 29.90 -8.66
CA PHE A 925 -32.28 28.97 -8.25
C PHE A 925 -32.92 27.74 -7.59
N VAL A 926 -32.33 26.57 -7.79
CA VAL A 926 -32.83 25.31 -7.27
C VAL A 926 -31.66 24.44 -6.84
N ASP A 927 -31.55 24.18 -5.54
CA ASP A 927 -30.53 23.30 -4.98
C ASP A 927 -31.17 22.01 -4.44
N VAL A 928 -30.38 20.93 -4.37
CA VAL A 928 -30.73 19.75 -3.58
C VAL A 928 -29.83 19.73 -2.35
N HIS A 929 -30.44 19.83 -1.19
CA HIS A 929 -29.80 19.70 0.11
C HIS A 929 -29.99 18.28 0.64
N TRP A 930 -29.19 17.90 1.62
CA TRP A 930 -29.40 16.66 2.35
C TRP A 930 -29.69 16.92 3.83
N LEU A 931 -30.51 16.07 4.42
CA LEU A 931 -30.93 16.16 5.81
C LEU A 931 -30.51 14.90 6.58
N ALA A 932 -29.84 15.11 7.72
CA ALA A 932 -29.55 14.09 8.71
C ALA A 932 -30.63 14.12 9.80
N LYS A 933 -31.57 13.16 9.79
CA LYS A 933 -32.72 13.14 10.74
C LYS A 933 -33.38 14.54 10.84
N ASP A 934 -33.80 15.08 9.69
CA ASP A 934 -34.40 16.39 9.47
C ASP A 934 -33.52 17.64 9.75
N LYS A 935 -32.27 17.48 10.18
CA LYS A 935 -31.32 18.60 10.30
C LYS A 935 -30.56 18.82 9.00
N PHE A 936 -30.37 20.08 8.61
CA PHE A 936 -29.58 20.42 7.43
C PHE A 936 -28.15 19.87 7.53
N GLY A 937 -27.80 18.94 6.63
CA GLY A 937 -26.47 18.35 6.55
C GLY A 937 -25.55 19.05 5.53
N GLY A 938 -26.12 19.88 4.65
CA GLY A 938 -25.37 20.60 3.62
C GLY A 938 -26.03 20.54 2.25
N VAL A 939 -25.40 21.21 1.27
CA VAL A 939 -25.77 21.09 -0.14
C VAL A 939 -25.29 19.74 -0.66
N ASN A 940 -26.20 18.98 -1.25
CA ASN A 940 -25.92 17.67 -1.83
C ASN A 940 -25.56 17.80 -3.33
N ALA A 941 -26.38 18.56 -4.07
CA ALA A 941 -26.14 18.90 -5.47
C ALA A 941 -26.55 20.37 -5.72
N PRO A 942 -25.61 21.28 -6.03
CA PRO A 942 -25.94 22.68 -6.34
C PRO A 942 -26.50 22.83 -7.76
N ALA A 943 -27.31 23.87 -7.99
CA ALA A 943 -27.81 24.24 -9.31
C ALA A 943 -26.67 24.57 -10.28
N LEU A 944 -26.69 24.02 -11.49
CA LEU A 944 -25.63 24.28 -12.49
C LEU A 944 -25.78 25.59 -13.29
N ARG A 945 -26.85 26.39 -13.09
CA ARG A 945 -26.98 27.80 -13.55
C ARG A 945 -28.29 28.42 -13.01
N PRO A 946 -28.33 29.73 -12.70
CA PRO A 946 -29.58 30.45 -12.43
C PRO A 946 -30.43 30.58 -13.70
N THR A 947 -31.73 30.34 -13.60
CA THR A 947 -32.65 30.48 -14.74
C THR A 947 -33.24 31.91 -14.76
N PRO A 948 -32.95 32.73 -15.79
CA PRO A 948 -33.63 34.02 -15.97
C PRO A 948 -35.10 33.77 -16.29
N VAL A 949 -36.01 34.48 -15.61
CA VAL A 949 -37.45 34.36 -15.85
C VAL A 949 -37.96 35.74 -16.24
N SER A 950 -38.03 36.01 -17.54
CA SER A 950 -38.55 37.28 -18.07
C SER A 950 -39.91 37.13 -18.76
N ASP A 951 -40.25 35.95 -19.29
CA ASP A 951 -41.57 35.58 -19.80
C ASP A 951 -41.77 34.05 -19.71
N ASN A 952 -43.03 33.60 -19.75
CA ASN A 952 -43.50 32.19 -19.67
C ASN A 952 -42.57 31.23 -20.46
N PRO A 953 -42.18 30.05 -19.94
CA PRO A 953 -42.94 29.16 -19.06
C PRO A 953 -42.81 29.47 -17.57
N LEU A 954 -43.94 29.37 -16.86
CA LEU A 954 -44.00 29.39 -15.39
C LEU A 954 -43.46 28.10 -14.75
N ALA A 955 -43.23 27.02 -15.52
CA ALA A 955 -42.76 25.73 -15.02
C ALA A 955 -41.35 25.38 -15.49
N PHE A 956 -40.45 25.08 -14.55
CA PHE A 956 -39.03 24.80 -14.78
C PHE A 956 -38.68 23.38 -14.33
N ARG A 957 -38.19 22.56 -15.27
CA ARG A 957 -37.81 21.18 -15.00
C ARG A 957 -36.33 21.07 -14.68
N TYR A 958 -36.01 20.38 -13.58
CA TYR A 958 -34.64 20.16 -13.15
C TYR A 958 -34.37 18.67 -12.92
N THR A 959 -33.20 18.20 -13.35
CA THR A 959 -32.74 16.83 -13.10
C THR A 959 -31.46 16.88 -12.27
N PHE A 960 -31.45 16.20 -11.13
CA PHE A 960 -30.30 16.10 -10.24
C PHE A 960 -29.98 14.64 -9.93
N THR A 961 -28.69 14.34 -9.76
CA THR A 961 -28.24 13.05 -9.23
C THR A 961 -27.71 13.26 -7.81
N PRO A 962 -28.54 13.07 -6.78
CA PRO A 962 -28.11 13.25 -5.39
C PRO A 962 -26.99 12.27 -5.02
N LYS A 963 -26.04 12.71 -4.21
CA LYS A 963 -24.93 11.89 -3.70
C LYS A 963 -25.30 11.19 -2.39
N PRO A 964 -24.80 9.97 -2.13
CA PRO A 964 -24.97 9.32 -0.83
C PRO A 964 -24.25 10.14 0.24
N MET A 965 -24.86 10.29 1.43
CA MET A 965 -24.28 11.01 2.58
C MET A 965 -24.42 10.19 3.86
N LYS A 966 -23.43 10.24 4.75
CA LYS A 966 -23.48 9.56 6.06
C LYS A 966 -24.60 10.16 6.91
N GLY A 967 -25.55 9.32 7.33
CA GLY A 967 -26.72 9.75 8.11
C GLY A 967 -27.83 10.40 7.27
N LEU A 968 -27.76 10.30 5.94
CA LEU A 968 -28.82 10.75 5.04
C LEU A 968 -30.16 10.09 5.37
N ALA A 969 -31.13 10.91 5.77
CA ALA A 969 -32.51 10.47 5.97
C ALA A 969 -33.42 10.99 4.85
N ARG A 970 -33.22 12.25 4.44
CA ARG A 970 -34.06 12.92 3.43
C ARG A 970 -33.21 13.82 2.54
N LEU A 971 -33.65 14.00 1.30
CA LEU A 971 -33.16 15.05 0.42
C LEU A 971 -34.15 16.22 0.49
N GLN A 972 -33.67 17.44 0.35
CA GLN A 972 -34.54 18.62 0.38
C GLN A 972 -34.27 19.47 -0.85
N ILE A 973 -35.26 19.56 -1.72
CA ILE A 973 -35.25 20.49 -2.84
C ILE A 973 -35.47 21.89 -2.27
N VAL A 974 -34.59 22.82 -2.62
CA VAL A 974 -34.65 24.21 -2.17
C VAL A 974 -34.70 25.12 -3.38
N ALA A 975 -35.88 25.67 -3.65
CA ALA A 975 -36.10 26.68 -4.68
C ALA A 975 -36.01 28.07 -4.05
N TYR A 976 -35.32 29.02 -4.68
CA TYR A 976 -35.26 30.40 -4.22
C TYR A 976 -35.07 31.39 -5.36
N THR A 977 -35.42 32.65 -5.13
CA THR A 977 -35.15 33.74 -6.09
C THR A 977 -34.12 34.73 -5.55
N SER A 978 -33.34 35.34 -6.44
CA SER A 978 -32.40 36.43 -6.10
C SER A 978 -32.04 37.24 -7.35
N ALA A 979 -31.76 38.53 -7.14
CA ALA A 979 -31.24 39.42 -8.19
C ALA A 979 -29.70 39.35 -8.34
N LYS A 980 -28.95 38.98 -7.29
CA LYS A 980 -27.47 39.01 -7.32
C LYS A 980 -26.79 37.71 -6.89
N SER A 981 -27.19 37.08 -5.77
CA SER A 981 -26.49 35.91 -5.24
C SER A 981 -27.31 35.07 -4.25
N TRP A 982 -26.85 33.85 -3.97
CA TRP A 982 -27.49 32.91 -3.04
C TRP A 982 -27.70 33.44 -1.61
N ASN A 983 -26.98 34.49 -1.19
CA ASN A 983 -27.11 35.06 0.15
C ASN A 983 -28.39 35.89 0.35
N GLU A 984 -28.98 36.41 -0.74
CA GLU A 984 -30.12 37.35 -0.64
C GLU A 984 -31.46 36.63 -0.45
N LYS A 985 -31.64 35.44 -1.08
CA LYS A 985 -32.84 34.58 -1.00
C LYS A 985 -34.16 35.35 -0.86
N THR A 986 -34.47 36.23 -1.81
CA THR A 986 -35.66 37.10 -1.77
C THR A 986 -36.94 36.30 -1.54
N ARG A 987 -37.03 35.10 -2.10
CA ARG A 987 -38.09 34.12 -1.83
C ARG A 987 -37.47 32.74 -1.65
N LEU A 988 -38.04 31.91 -0.77
CA LEU A 988 -37.52 30.58 -0.46
C LEU A 988 -38.67 29.55 -0.39
N GLY A 989 -38.49 28.40 -1.02
CA GLY A 989 -39.38 27.26 -0.98
C GLY A 989 -38.59 25.98 -0.74
N ARG A 990 -39.14 25.05 0.03
CA ARG A 990 -38.49 23.78 0.38
C ARG A 990 -39.45 22.61 0.23
N ALA A 991 -38.98 21.52 -0.36
CA ALA A 991 -39.70 20.25 -0.42
C ALA A 991 -38.78 19.14 0.09
N ALA A 992 -39.14 18.51 1.20
CA ALA A 992 -38.40 17.39 1.75
C ALA A 992 -38.91 16.07 1.15
N ILE A 993 -37.99 15.30 0.57
CA ILE A 993 -38.23 14.06 -0.15
C ILE A 993 -37.47 12.95 0.56
N ASP A 994 -38.14 11.85 0.85
CA ASP A 994 -37.50 10.76 1.58
C ASP A 994 -36.38 10.14 0.73
N ALA A 995 -35.22 9.95 1.35
CA ALA A 995 -34.11 9.30 0.68
C ALA A 995 -34.26 7.79 0.82
N THR A 996 -34.33 7.07 -0.30
CA THR A 996 -34.24 5.61 -0.29
C THR A 996 -32.78 5.19 -0.18
N ALA A 997 -32.52 4.02 0.39
CA ALA A 997 -31.17 3.45 0.35
C ALA A 997 -30.73 3.35 -1.12
N PRO A 998 -29.48 3.70 -1.47
CA PRO A 998 -28.95 3.41 -2.79
C PRO A 998 -29.15 1.91 -3.04
N ALA A 999 -29.83 1.56 -4.13
CA ALA A 999 -29.94 0.16 -4.51
C ALA A 999 -28.52 -0.42 -4.58
N ASN A 1000 -28.33 -1.62 -4.03
CA ASN A 1000 -27.17 -2.40 -4.39
C ASN A 1000 -27.30 -2.65 -5.90
N THR A 1001 -26.55 -1.91 -6.70
CA THR A 1001 -26.64 -1.92 -8.17
C THR A 1001 -25.87 -3.09 -8.77
N ASN A 1002 -25.22 -3.91 -7.94
CA ASN A 1002 -24.56 -5.12 -8.37
C ASN A 1002 -25.59 -6.04 -9.05
N THR A 1003 -25.30 -6.38 -10.28
CA THR A 1003 -25.99 -7.38 -11.08
C THR A 1003 -25.28 -8.73 -10.96
N THR A 1004 -25.91 -9.81 -11.42
CA THR A 1004 -25.24 -11.12 -11.52
C THR A 1004 -23.93 -11.04 -12.32
N ALA A 1005 -23.84 -10.13 -13.30
CA ALA A 1005 -22.62 -9.92 -14.08
C ALA A 1005 -21.45 -9.41 -13.23
N ASP A 1006 -21.72 -8.67 -12.14
CA ASP A 1006 -20.71 -8.03 -11.31
C ASP A 1006 -20.04 -8.99 -10.30
N LEU A 1007 -20.57 -10.21 -10.12
CA LEU A 1007 -20.15 -11.12 -9.06
C LEU A 1007 -19.08 -12.16 -9.45
N ARG A 1008 -18.80 -12.37 -10.75
CA ARG A 1008 -17.94 -13.44 -11.31
C ARG A 1008 -17.94 -14.74 -10.47
N THR A 1009 -18.71 -15.73 -10.89
CA THR A 1009 -18.95 -16.95 -10.08
C THR A 1009 -18.34 -18.21 -10.71
N VAL A 1010 -18.63 -19.39 -10.16
CA VAL A 1010 -18.37 -20.68 -10.83
C VAL A 1010 -19.22 -20.92 -12.09
N ASP A 1011 -20.16 -20.04 -12.44
CA ASP A 1011 -20.93 -20.12 -13.69
C ASP A 1011 -20.17 -19.52 -14.88
N ILE A 1012 -19.35 -20.34 -15.53
CA ILE A 1012 -18.35 -19.90 -16.50
C ILE A 1012 -18.99 -19.56 -17.84
N GLY A 1013 -18.81 -18.33 -18.31
CA GLY A 1013 -19.24 -17.90 -19.64
C GLY A 1013 -18.31 -18.40 -20.75
N THR A 1014 -17.80 -17.46 -21.54
CA THR A 1014 -16.89 -17.72 -22.69
C THR A 1014 -15.41 -17.67 -22.33
N GLY A 1015 -15.07 -17.41 -21.07
CA GLY A 1015 -13.69 -17.27 -20.60
C GLY A 1015 -12.95 -18.60 -20.41
N ASN A 1016 -11.70 -18.46 -19.96
CA ASN A 1016 -10.85 -19.56 -19.49
C ASN A 1016 -11.40 -20.15 -18.18
N LEU A 1017 -10.94 -21.36 -17.84
CA LEU A 1017 -11.31 -22.04 -16.60
C LEU A 1017 -10.14 -22.86 -16.08
N LEU A 1018 -9.83 -22.70 -14.80
CA LEU A 1018 -8.89 -23.54 -14.08
C LEU A 1018 -9.55 -24.13 -12.86
N ILE A 1019 -9.30 -25.41 -12.66
CA ILE A 1019 -9.84 -26.25 -11.62
C ILE A 1019 -8.67 -26.92 -10.91
N GLU A 1020 -8.54 -26.72 -9.60
CA GLU A 1020 -7.50 -27.33 -8.78
C GLU A 1020 -8.14 -28.14 -7.66
N ALA A 1021 -7.64 -29.35 -7.40
CA ALA A 1021 -8.04 -30.18 -6.27
C ALA A 1021 -6.87 -30.97 -5.70
N TYR A 1022 -6.93 -31.24 -4.39
CA TYR A 1022 -6.05 -32.20 -3.73
C TYR A 1022 -6.87 -33.35 -3.17
N ILE A 1023 -6.71 -34.54 -3.76
CA ILE A 1023 -7.58 -35.70 -3.52
C ILE A 1023 -6.80 -36.91 -3.06
N GLN A 1024 -7.47 -37.81 -2.34
CA GLN A 1024 -6.99 -39.17 -2.11
C GLN A 1024 -8.13 -40.13 -2.45
N THR A 1025 -7.92 -41.10 -3.32
CA THR A 1025 -8.99 -42.05 -3.70
C THR A 1025 -8.43 -43.34 -4.28
N THR A 1026 -9.23 -44.41 -4.23
CA THR A 1026 -8.99 -45.68 -4.94
C THR A 1026 -10.05 -45.95 -6.02
N ALA A 1027 -11.08 -45.11 -6.11
CA ALA A 1027 -12.17 -45.27 -7.07
C ALA A 1027 -11.65 -45.15 -8.51
N THR A 1028 -12.19 -45.99 -9.40
CA THR A 1028 -11.84 -45.94 -10.83
C THR A 1028 -12.70 -44.94 -11.60
N GLU A 1029 -13.88 -44.63 -11.07
CA GLU A 1029 -14.85 -43.69 -11.64
C GLU A 1029 -15.32 -42.75 -10.53
N GLY A 1030 -15.80 -41.57 -10.90
CA GLY A 1030 -16.39 -40.64 -9.94
C GLY A 1030 -16.16 -39.18 -10.31
N THR A 1031 -17.13 -38.32 -10.00
CA THR A 1031 -16.99 -36.88 -10.25
C THR A 1031 -16.24 -36.22 -9.10
N LEU A 1032 -15.18 -35.48 -9.44
CA LEU A 1032 -14.46 -34.66 -8.48
C LEU A 1032 -15.13 -33.30 -8.37
N VAL A 1033 -15.41 -32.65 -9.50
CA VAL A 1033 -16.17 -31.40 -9.58
C VAL A 1033 -16.98 -31.32 -10.85
N ARG A 1034 -18.20 -30.80 -10.76
CA ARG A 1034 -19.11 -30.65 -11.89
C ARG A 1034 -19.96 -29.41 -11.78
N LYS A 1035 -20.19 -28.75 -12.91
CA LYS A 1035 -21.35 -27.87 -13.14
C LYS A 1035 -21.77 -28.05 -14.59
N MET A 1036 -22.60 -29.05 -14.84
CA MET A 1036 -22.88 -29.57 -16.18
C MET A 1036 -24.35 -30.00 -16.32
N ASP A 1037 -25.00 -29.44 -17.33
CA ASP A 1037 -26.31 -29.84 -17.87
C ASP A 1037 -26.21 -29.99 -19.40
N GLN A 1038 -26.96 -29.22 -20.20
CA GLN A 1038 -26.81 -29.17 -21.66
C GLN A 1038 -25.46 -28.57 -22.08
N ALA A 1039 -24.91 -27.67 -21.26
CA ALA A 1039 -23.58 -27.08 -21.33
C ALA A 1039 -22.93 -27.10 -19.92
N GLY A 1040 -21.62 -26.90 -19.84
CA GLY A 1040 -20.88 -26.84 -18.59
C GLY A 1040 -19.52 -27.52 -18.62
N TYR A 1041 -19.06 -27.93 -17.44
CA TYR A 1041 -17.77 -28.58 -17.25
C TYR A 1041 -17.82 -29.65 -16.16
N VAL A 1042 -16.96 -30.66 -16.28
CA VAL A 1042 -16.77 -31.72 -15.30
C VAL A 1042 -15.32 -32.19 -15.28
N LEU A 1043 -14.73 -32.23 -14.09
CA LEU A 1043 -13.52 -32.98 -13.79
C LEU A 1043 -13.93 -34.25 -13.04
N ASP A 1044 -13.69 -35.41 -13.63
CA ASP A 1044 -14.02 -36.73 -13.09
C ASP A 1044 -12.83 -37.70 -13.23
N LEU A 1045 -13.06 -38.94 -12.81
CA LEU A 1045 -12.15 -40.06 -13.03
C LEU A 1045 -12.73 -41.00 -14.08
N ASP A 1046 -11.87 -41.45 -15.00
CA ASP A 1046 -12.15 -42.45 -16.04
C ASP A 1046 -11.06 -43.52 -15.99
N ALA A 1047 -11.43 -44.75 -15.60
CA ALA A 1047 -10.52 -45.84 -15.30
C ALA A 1047 -9.37 -45.46 -14.33
N GLY A 1048 -9.65 -44.56 -13.38
CA GLY A 1048 -8.74 -44.06 -12.35
C GLY A 1048 -7.85 -42.90 -12.79
N ARG A 1049 -8.02 -42.40 -14.02
CA ARG A 1049 -7.28 -41.25 -14.57
C ARG A 1049 -8.15 -40.00 -14.53
N PRO A 1050 -7.58 -38.82 -14.23
CA PRO A 1050 -8.34 -37.58 -14.26
C PRO A 1050 -8.79 -37.28 -15.69
N ARG A 1051 -10.08 -37.00 -15.88
CA ARG A 1051 -10.66 -36.61 -17.15
C ARG A 1051 -11.39 -35.29 -17.00
N PHE A 1052 -11.11 -34.36 -17.91
CA PHE A 1052 -11.76 -33.07 -17.94
C PHE A 1052 -12.58 -32.94 -19.22
N THR A 1053 -13.87 -32.64 -19.06
CA THR A 1053 -14.82 -32.44 -20.14
C THR A 1053 -15.46 -31.07 -20.03
N VAL A 1054 -15.53 -30.37 -21.14
CA VAL A 1054 -16.24 -29.10 -21.28
C VAL A 1054 -17.20 -29.19 -22.46
N LYS A 1055 -18.38 -28.61 -22.31
CA LYS A 1055 -19.42 -28.58 -23.35
C LYS A 1055 -20.05 -27.19 -23.39
N ASP A 1056 -20.11 -26.57 -24.55
CA ASP A 1056 -20.75 -25.25 -24.66
C ASP A 1056 -22.24 -25.34 -25.04
N ALA A 1057 -22.92 -24.20 -24.99
CA ALA A 1057 -24.34 -24.09 -25.32
C ALA A 1057 -24.71 -24.46 -26.76
N THR A 1058 -23.73 -24.57 -27.67
CA THR A 1058 -23.95 -25.03 -29.05
C THR A 1058 -23.90 -26.55 -29.17
N GLY A 1059 -23.48 -27.24 -28.11
CA GLY A 1059 -23.26 -28.69 -28.08
C GLY A 1059 -21.83 -29.12 -28.38
N ALA A 1060 -20.93 -28.18 -28.73
CA ALA A 1060 -19.52 -28.48 -28.95
C ALA A 1060 -18.90 -28.98 -27.65
N THR A 1061 -18.26 -30.15 -27.71
CA THR A 1061 -17.71 -30.86 -26.54
C THR A 1061 -16.23 -31.13 -26.76
N LEU A 1062 -15.42 -30.86 -25.73
CA LEU A 1062 -14.01 -31.24 -25.68
C LEU A 1062 -13.76 -32.02 -24.39
N THR A 1063 -13.20 -33.21 -24.54
CA THR A 1063 -12.84 -34.10 -23.44
C THR A 1063 -11.38 -34.49 -23.56
N HIS A 1064 -10.66 -34.50 -22.45
CA HIS A 1064 -9.32 -35.02 -22.36
C HIS A 1064 -9.12 -35.84 -21.10
N THR A 1065 -8.48 -36.99 -21.21
CA THR A 1065 -8.12 -37.87 -20.09
C THR A 1065 -6.62 -37.82 -19.92
N GLY A 1066 -6.14 -37.55 -18.70
CA GLY A 1066 -4.74 -37.55 -18.37
C GLY A 1066 -4.11 -38.94 -18.52
N GLU A 1067 -2.80 -38.99 -18.67
CA GLU A 1067 -2.01 -40.19 -18.93
C GLU A 1067 -1.80 -41.02 -17.64
N SER A 1068 -1.71 -40.35 -16.49
CA SER A 1068 -1.43 -40.95 -15.19
C SER A 1068 -2.69 -41.21 -14.36
N ARG A 1069 -2.66 -42.26 -13.55
CA ARG A 1069 -3.74 -42.56 -12.59
C ARG A 1069 -3.63 -41.63 -11.38
N ALA A 1070 -4.76 -41.11 -10.93
CA ALA A 1070 -4.91 -40.36 -9.68
C ALA A 1070 -5.44 -41.24 -8.54
N ASN A 1071 -6.02 -42.40 -8.84
CA ASN A 1071 -6.64 -43.30 -7.84
C ASN A 1071 -5.64 -44.20 -7.08
N THR A 1072 -4.53 -43.62 -6.64
CA THR A 1072 -3.40 -44.35 -6.06
C THR A 1072 -3.58 -44.73 -4.58
N GLY A 1073 -4.66 -44.29 -3.95
CA GLY A 1073 -4.83 -44.34 -2.49
C GLY A 1073 -3.94 -43.37 -1.71
N LYS A 1074 -3.12 -42.55 -2.40
CA LYS A 1074 -2.33 -41.46 -1.83
C LYS A 1074 -2.95 -40.12 -2.20
N TRP A 1075 -2.54 -39.07 -1.48
CA TRP A 1075 -2.89 -37.71 -1.86
C TRP A 1075 -2.21 -37.32 -3.17
N VAL A 1076 -2.98 -36.75 -4.10
CA VAL A 1076 -2.57 -36.37 -5.45
C VAL A 1076 -3.08 -34.97 -5.74
N HIS A 1077 -2.18 -34.07 -6.14
CA HIS A 1077 -2.51 -32.72 -6.59
C HIS A 1077 -2.91 -32.77 -8.06
N LEU A 1078 -4.12 -32.32 -8.35
CA LEU A 1078 -4.69 -32.30 -9.70
C LEU A 1078 -5.04 -30.87 -10.08
N LEU A 1079 -4.68 -30.49 -11.31
CA LEU A 1079 -5.11 -29.25 -11.92
C LEU A 1079 -5.58 -29.53 -13.34
N ALA A 1080 -6.77 -29.05 -13.68
CA ALA A 1080 -7.30 -29.08 -15.03
C ALA A 1080 -7.54 -27.65 -15.51
N GLU A 1081 -7.03 -27.33 -16.68
CA GLU A 1081 -7.07 -26.01 -17.29
C GLU A 1081 -7.76 -26.11 -18.65
N LEU A 1082 -8.75 -25.25 -18.89
CA LEU A 1082 -9.26 -24.89 -20.21
C LEU A 1082 -8.68 -23.54 -20.59
N ASP A 1083 -7.78 -23.55 -21.55
CA ASP A 1083 -7.27 -22.39 -22.25
C ASP A 1083 -8.05 -22.24 -23.56
N ARG A 1084 -8.87 -21.20 -23.71
CA ARG A 1084 -9.68 -21.00 -24.93
C ARG A 1084 -8.82 -20.81 -26.19
N GLY A 1085 -7.55 -20.44 -26.03
CA GLY A 1085 -6.57 -20.39 -27.12
C GLY A 1085 -5.74 -21.67 -27.30
N GLY A 1086 -5.76 -22.60 -26.33
CA GLY A 1086 -4.80 -23.70 -26.24
C GLY A 1086 -5.35 -25.10 -25.90
N GLY A 1087 -6.65 -25.24 -25.63
CA GLY A 1087 -7.31 -26.50 -25.31
C GLY A 1087 -7.31 -26.86 -23.82
N ILE A 1088 -7.50 -28.15 -23.54
CA ILE A 1088 -7.43 -28.70 -22.19
C ILE A 1088 -6.01 -29.13 -21.87
N ARG A 1089 -5.53 -28.78 -20.68
CA ARG A 1089 -4.32 -29.34 -20.05
C ARG A 1089 -4.67 -29.92 -18.70
N ILE A 1090 -4.13 -31.10 -18.40
CA ILE A 1090 -4.26 -31.75 -17.10
C ILE A 1090 -2.86 -31.88 -16.51
N TYR A 1091 -2.76 -31.57 -15.22
CA TYR A 1091 -1.54 -31.64 -14.45
C TYR A 1091 -1.75 -32.51 -13.21
N GLN A 1092 -0.69 -33.23 -12.84
CA GLN A 1092 -0.63 -34.08 -11.66
C GLN A 1092 0.69 -33.85 -10.92
N ASP A 1093 0.61 -33.55 -9.62
CA ASP A 1093 1.77 -33.38 -8.72
C ASP A 1093 2.86 -32.45 -9.28
N GLY A 1094 2.44 -31.28 -9.76
CA GLY A 1094 3.35 -30.26 -10.28
C GLY A 1094 3.83 -30.49 -11.72
N LYS A 1095 3.33 -31.51 -12.43
CA LYS A 1095 3.79 -31.90 -13.77
C LYS A 1095 2.64 -32.01 -14.75
N THR A 1096 2.91 -31.77 -16.04
CA THR A 1096 1.94 -32.04 -17.11
C THR A 1096 1.63 -33.53 -17.16
N ALA A 1097 0.35 -33.86 -17.11
CA ALA A 1097 -0.19 -35.21 -17.16
C ALA A 1097 -1.02 -35.46 -18.43
N GLY A 1098 -1.26 -34.45 -19.26
CA GLY A 1098 -1.90 -34.59 -20.57
C GLY A 1098 -2.29 -33.25 -21.18
N SER A 1099 -2.39 -33.19 -22.51
CA SER A 1099 -2.98 -32.06 -23.22
C SER A 1099 -3.81 -32.51 -24.42
N SER A 1100 -4.92 -31.82 -24.68
CA SER A 1100 -5.78 -32.10 -25.82
C SER A 1100 -5.24 -31.48 -27.11
N THR A 1101 -5.51 -32.13 -28.24
CA THR A 1101 -5.43 -31.52 -29.58
C THR A 1101 -6.82 -31.56 -30.21
N GLY A 1102 -7.38 -30.41 -30.61
CA GLY A 1102 -8.73 -30.35 -31.16
C GLY A 1102 -9.37 -28.96 -31.06
N PRO A 1103 -10.53 -28.74 -31.72
CA PRO A 1103 -11.24 -27.47 -31.66
C PRO A 1103 -11.77 -27.23 -30.24
N VAL A 1104 -11.40 -26.10 -29.65
CA VAL A 1104 -11.88 -25.68 -28.34
C VAL A 1104 -13.29 -25.12 -28.50
N PRO A 1105 -14.28 -25.56 -27.70
CA PRO A 1105 -15.59 -24.92 -27.68
C PRO A 1105 -15.41 -23.42 -27.49
N THR A 1106 -16.18 -22.58 -28.17
CA THR A 1106 -16.09 -21.11 -28.07
C THR A 1106 -17.33 -20.49 -27.44
N GLY A 1107 -18.42 -21.26 -27.35
CA GLY A 1107 -19.64 -20.84 -26.69
C GLY A 1107 -19.51 -20.77 -25.17
N SER A 1108 -20.56 -20.22 -24.55
CA SER A 1108 -20.71 -20.14 -23.10
C SER A 1108 -20.82 -21.54 -22.48
N LEU A 1109 -20.18 -21.76 -21.33
CA LEU A 1109 -20.38 -22.95 -20.50
C LEU A 1109 -21.47 -22.74 -19.43
N ALA A 1110 -22.04 -21.53 -19.35
CA ALA A 1110 -22.96 -21.17 -18.29
C ALA A 1110 -24.24 -22.01 -18.35
N ASN A 1111 -24.77 -22.39 -17.20
CA ASN A 1111 -25.92 -23.28 -17.10
C ASN A 1111 -26.64 -23.13 -15.75
N SER A 1112 -27.86 -23.66 -15.67
CA SER A 1112 -28.69 -23.61 -14.47
C SER A 1112 -28.47 -24.77 -13.48
N ALA A 1113 -27.52 -25.69 -13.74
CA ALA A 1113 -27.23 -26.77 -12.81
C ALA A 1113 -26.49 -26.27 -11.57
N ASP A 1114 -26.66 -26.99 -10.47
CA ASP A 1114 -25.88 -26.76 -9.27
C ASP A 1114 -24.41 -27.12 -9.50
N PHE A 1115 -23.53 -26.42 -8.80
CA PHE A 1115 -22.11 -26.78 -8.76
C PHE A 1115 -21.93 -27.87 -7.70
N LEU A 1116 -21.35 -29.01 -8.07
CA LEU A 1116 -21.16 -30.18 -7.23
C LEU A 1116 -19.67 -30.45 -7.01
N VAL A 1117 -19.33 -30.84 -5.78
CA VAL A 1117 -18.00 -31.29 -5.38
C VAL A 1117 -18.10 -32.67 -4.74
N GLY A 1118 -17.36 -33.61 -5.31
CA GLY A 1118 -17.31 -35.01 -4.88
C GLY A 1118 -18.61 -35.79 -5.09
N GLY A 1119 -19.37 -35.58 -6.19
CA GLY A 1119 -20.69 -36.19 -6.44
C GLY A 1119 -20.75 -37.15 -7.67
N GLY A 1120 -20.68 -38.46 -7.44
CA GLY A 1120 -20.76 -39.61 -8.36
C GLY A 1120 -20.39 -40.91 -7.60
N PRO A 1121 -20.51 -42.15 -8.15
CA PRO A 1121 -20.27 -43.36 -7.36
C PRO A 1121 -18.79 -43.53 -6.93
N GLY A 1122 -18.47 -43.40 -5.63
CA GLY A 1122 -17.16 -43.78 -5.07
C GLY A 1122 -16.67 -42.87 -3.94
N ALA A 1123 -15.96 -43.44 -2.95
CA ALA A 1123 -15.42 -42.64 -1.85
C ALA A 1123 -14.16 -41.85 -2.23
N THR A 1124 -14.18 -40.52 -2.07
CA THR A 1124 -13.07 -39.62 -2.41
C THR A 1124 -12.83 -38.61 -1.29
N PRO A 1125 -11.78 -38.82 -0.47
CA PRO A 1125 -11.22 -37.76 0.34
C PRO A 1125 -10.76 -36.54 -0.48
N LEU A 1126 -11.10 -35.35 0.01
CA LEU A 1126 -10.77 -34.06 -0.58
C LEU A 1126 -10.28 -33.09 0.50
N ALA A 1127 -9.12 -32.46 0.31
CA ALA A 1127 -8.51 -31.56 1.30
C ALA A 1127 -8.59 -30.08 0.91
N ALA A 1128 -8.45 -29.76 -0.38
CA ALA A 1128 -8.65 -28.40 -0.89
C ALA A 1128 -9.20 -28.41 -2.31
N ARG A 1129 -9.94 -27.35 -2.65
CA ARG A 1129 -10.51 -27.12 -3.97
C ARG A 1129 -10.47 -25.63 -4.32
N LEU A 1130 -10.03 -25.33 -5.53
CA LEU A 1130 -10.05 -23.98 -6.09
C LEU A 1130 -10.63 -23.99 -7.51
N VAL A 1131 -11.42 -22.96 -7.83
CA VAL A 1131 -11.95 -22.70 -9.18
C VAL A 1131 -11.63 -21.26 -9.57
N ALA A 1132 -11.03 -21.09 -10.73
CA ALA A 1132 -10.60 -19.80 -11.27
C ALA A 1132 -11.04 -19.61 -12.72
N ARG A 1133 -11.29 -18.36 -13.13
CA ARG A 1133 -11.69 -17.94 -14.49
C ARG A 1133 -10.50 -17.61 -15.40
N GLY A 1134 -9.29 -18.02 -15.04
CA GLY A 1134 -8.06 -17.79 -15.79
C GLY A 1134 -7.28 -19.09 -16.03
N THR A 1135 -6.05 -18.91 -16.51
CA THR A 1135 -5.03 -19.95 -16.72
C THR A 1135 -3.83 -19.74 -15.79
N LEU A 1136 -2.89 -20.69 -15.77
CA LEU A 1136 -1.59 -20.51 -15.13
C LEU A 1136 -0.82 -19.32 -15.74
N ALA A 1137 -0.97 -19.11 -17.05
CA ALA A 1137 -0.37 -17.98 -17.76
C ALA A 1137 -0.99 -16.64 -17.32
N ASP A 1138 -2.32 -16.56 -17.22
CA ASP A 1138 -3.03 -15.37 -16.70
C ASP A 1138 -2.59 -15.04 -15.26
N ALA A 1139 -2.23 -16.06 -14.48
CA ALA A 1139 -1.71 -15.95 -13.12
C ALA A 1139 -0.19 -15.77 -13.02
N ARG A 1140 0.51 -15.59 -14.15
CA ARG A 1140 1.97 -15.41 -14.22
C ARG A 1140 2.73 -16.45 -13.39
N THR A 1141 2.37 -17.71 -13.55
CA THR A 1141 2.97 -18.83 -12.81
C THR A 1141 3.09 -20.04 -13.72
N THR A 1142 3.90 -21.00 -13.29
CA THR A 1142 3.91 -22.35 -13.88
C THR A 1142 3.26 -23.34 -12.92
N ILE A 1143 2.92 -24.53 -13.41
CA ILE A 1143 2.46 -25.63 -12.56
C ILE A 1143 3.54 -26.03 -11.54
N GLY A 1144 4.82 -25.99 -11.95
CA GLY A 1144 5.94 -26.28 -11.07
C GLY A 1144 6.07 -25.28 -9.93
N GLU A 1145 5.89 -23.99 -10.21
CA GLU A 1145 5.95 -22.93 -9.20
C GLU A 1145 4.79 -23.03 -8.22
N LEU A 1146 3.57 -23.19 -8.73
CA LEU A 1146 2.37 -23.33 -7.92
C LEU A 1146 2.49 -24.52 -6.96
N HIS A 1147 2.88 -25.69 -7.48
CA HIS A 1147 3.06 -26.89 -6.67
C HIS A 1147 4.23 -26.73 -5.67
N ALA A 1148 5.36 -26.18 -6.10
CA ALA A 1148 6.48 -25.94 -5.20
C ALA A 1148 6.11 -24.99 -4.06
N TRP A 1149 5.36 -23.92 -4.32
CA TRP A 1149 4.84 -23.03 -3.28
C TRP A 1149 3.92 -23.78 -2.32
N GLN A 1150 2.92 -24.50 -2.83
CA GLN A 1150 1.88 -25.11 -1.99
C GLN A 1150 2.36 -26.29 -1.14
N PHE A 1151 3.40 -27.01 -1.56
CA PHE A 1151 3.85 -28.25 -0.92
C PHE A 1151 5.31 -28.24 -0.42
N ASP A 1152 6.12 -27.28 -0.84
CA ASP A 1152 7.50 -27.07 -0.34
C ASP A 1152 7.88 -25.58 -0.22
N GLY A 1153 6.87 -24.73 -0.05
CA GLY A 1153 7.04 -23.28 0.06
C GLY A 1153 7.54 -22.80 1.42
N PRO A 1154 7.71 -21.47 1.56
CA PRO A 1154 8.28 -20.84 2.76
C PRO A 1154 7.45 -21.06 4.03
N GLN A 1155 6.15 -21.34 3.93
CA GLN A 1155 5.28 -21.67 5.06
C GLN A 1155 5.65 -22.99 5.77
N PHE A 1156 6.41 -23.87 5.10
CA PHE A 1156 6.96 -25.10 5.70
C PHE A 1156 8.40 -24.94 6.16
N ARG A 1157 8.97 -23.74 6.03
CA ARG A 1157 10.30 -23.40 6.52
C ARG A 1157 10.18 -22.44 7.71
N ASP A 1158 11.15 -22.46 8.61
CA ASP A 1158 11.28 -21.39 9.60
C ASP A 1158 12.00 -20.19 8.99
N PHE A 1159 12.19 -19.15 9.79
CA PHE A 1159 12.90 -17.94 9.38
C PHE A 1159 14.33 -18.22 8.88
N ALA A 1160 14.99 -19.25 9.40
CA ALA A 1160 16.34 -19.68 9.03
C ALA A 1160 16.37 -20.71 7.88
N GLY A 1161 15.21 -21.09 7.33
CA GLY A 1161 15.10 -22.05 6.23
C GLY A 1161 15.03 -23.52 6.66
N ASN A 1162 14.94 -23.81 7.96
CA ASN A 1162 14.80 -25.18 8.48
C ASN A 1162 13.41 -25.75 8.19
N ASP A 1163 13.31 -27.06 7.94
CA ASP A 1163 12.01 -27.72 7.70
C ASP A 1163 11.19 -27.82 9.00
N ARG A 1164 10.13 -27.01 9.09
CA ARG A 1164 9.23 -26.99 10.26
C ARG A 1164 8.50 -28.30 10.47
N ARG A 1165 8.30 -29.10 9.42
CA ARG A 1165 7.63 -30.40 9.51
C ARG A 1165 8.45 -31.39 10.35
N LYS A 1166 9.74 -31.11 10.58
CA LYS A 1166 10.64 -31.91 11.42
C LYS A 1166 10.81 -31.36 12.84
N GLN A 1167 10.85 -30.04 13.00
CA GLN A 1167 11.18 -29.38 14.27
C GLN A 1167 9.95 -28.87 15.06
N ASN A 1168 8.78 -28.81 14.41
CA ASN A 1168 7.45 -28.55 14.99
C ASN A 1168 7.40 -27.53 16.15
N ALA A 1169 7.87 -26.29 15.96
CA ALA A 1169 7.77 -25.24 16.99
C ALA A 1169 6.94 -24.03 16.56
N ALA A 1170 6.32 -23.36 17.53
CA ALA A 1170 5.68 -22.05 17.37
C ALA A 1170 6.73 -20.92 17.24
N GLY A 1171 6.30 -19.77 16.69
CA GLY A 1171 7.15 -18.60 16.48
C GLY A 1171 8.05 -18.72 15.25
N ALA A 1172 8.79 -17.64 14.96
CA ALA A 1172 9.48 -17.44 13.68
C ALA A 1172 10.67 -18.38 13.46
N LEU A 1173 11.29 -18.89 14.53
CA LEU A 1173 12.46 -19.76 14.46
C LEU A 1173 12.17 -21.10 15.11
N THR A 1174 12.78 -22.15 14.56
CA THR A 1174 12.90 -23.44 15.20
C THR A 1174 14.38 -23.65 15.60
N THR A 1175 14.64 -24.23 16.77
CA THR A 1175 16.01 -24.67 17.08
C THR A 1175 16.40 -25.81 16.14
N PRO A 1176 17.61 -25.80 15.54
CA PRO A 1176 18.09 -26.85 14.64
C PRO A 1176 17.99 -28.26 15.21
#